data_AF-A0A1J3DN80-F1
#
_entry.id   AF-A0A1J3DN80-F1
#
_cell.length_a   1.000
_cell.length_b   1.000
_cell.length_c   1.000
_cell.angle_alpha   90.00
_cell.angle_beta   90.00
_cell.angle_gamma   90.00
#
_symmetry.space_group_name_H-M   'P 1'
#
loop_
_entity.id
_entity.type
_entity.pdbx_description
1 polymer ?
#
loop_
_entity_poly.entity_id
_entity_poly.type
_entity_poly.pdbx_seq_one_letter_code
_entity_poly.pdbx_strand_id
1 'polypeptide(L)'
;MGRIENLPHSYKMHSSMCLELKKLVDRIMRIFPDIEDARPGCSSGIQTLCLLNKALEKAKLLLQYCSESSKLYTAVTGDAILSRGVRAKKSLEQSLIEIRTMVPTVLAIKISQIVQDVRSTVLTLESSEEEAGKAIRELMRRSTSSSVSSDEIRDFHSAAIKLQLITPEAIVIERRSLKSLYAKLGECEGNKRQILKYLLCLLKKHERIICRDHKENPFSVHLSVNDPLCSGNAAEAGCSEERNGLLPEQFKCPLSLTVMYDPVIISSGHTFERMWIQKWFDEGNESCPLSKTRLDDFTLKTNVAIKEQISTWCSKHGLDVQDPATKHTAKSMQHSIDFSVSIASFGSSLYNIPDLSCFTSRDFSSSFSTDSPSYSKISKSGYFPRMQTIKSETGTITTASSPSRSGEMEIEEPLCELTNLPLEAQIKLIEDVRSRFEHNARAFRFMSASKFLEPLITYLKNAHERYGTTGDIVKSGLVLLLSFVSGNRKAIESLEEDVFKTLSVFLGSEVVAEEALNVFEVISNHSHHGLSKIASSGALSSLLKIVESRAEHLQEQAMITLKNLSSSSEICLEMVSLGFMEKLTFFLQQNVFSKQSIVILRNLCNTEKGRVCITETPGCLASISELLDSDVSEELENAISILLQLCVQKMEYCDLVVREGTNIYSSLLLISNNGTEEAKVGASELLRALEEVDDVDRGQEEEVESSRPEEEETAATSSQVVTSVTYEEPIITTPPTKKSGIFGFGFSSLKKKKSR
;
A
#
# COMPACT_ATOMS: atom_id res chain seq x y z
N MET A 1 -5.43 -21.26 -29.64
CA MET A 1 -6.15 -20.04 -30.10
C MET A 1 -6.15 -18.97 -29.00
N GLY A 2 -5.08 -18.17 -28.92
CA GLY A 2 -5.13 -16.92 -28.16
C GLY A 2 -5.82 -15.84 -28.99
N ARG A 3 -6.59 -14.94 -28.35
CA ARG A 3 -7.02 -13.71 -29.02
C ARG A 3 -5.81 -12.81 -29.25
N ILE A 4 -5.83 -12.02 -30.33
CA ILE A 4 -4.93 -10.88 -30.47
C ILE A 4 -5.41 -9.82 -29.49
N GLU A 5 -4.85 -9.83 -28.28
CA GLU A 5 -5.02 -8.72 -27.35
C GLU A 5 -4.24 -7.52 -27.89
N ASN A 6 -4.96 -6.41 -28.11
CA ASN A 6 -4.40 -5.20 -28.69
C ASN A 6 -3.43 -4.56 -27.68
N LEU A 7 -2.12 -4.81 -27.87
CA LEU A 7 -1.09 -4.16 -27.08
C LEU A 7 -1.27 -2.63 -27.11
N PRO A 8 -1.15 -1.94 -25.96
CA PRO A 8 -1.44 -0.51 -25.84
C PRO A 8 -0.67 0.33 -26.88
N HIS A 9 -1.35 1.33 -27.44
CA HIS A 9 -0.81 2.19 -28.49
C HIS A 9 -0.20 3.49 -27.94
N SER A 10 -0.37 3.75 -26.64
CA SER A 10 0.19 4.90 -25.92
C SER A 10 0.67 4.47 -24.54
N TYR A 11 1.83 4.96 -24.12
CA TYR A 11 2.45 4.67 -22.83
C TYR A 11 2.46 5.94 -21.97
N LYS A 12 2.28 5.81 -20.66
CA LYS A 12 2.26 6.96 -19.74
C LYS A 12 3.66 7.44 -19.36
N MET A 13 4.62 6.53 -19.40
CA MET A 13 6.03 6.68 -19.04
C MET A 13 6.88 5.68 -19.82
N HIS A 14 8.19 5.96 -19.94
CA HIS A 14 9.20 5.11 -20.59
C HIS A 14 8.80 4.76 -22.03
N SER A 15 8.29 5.76 -22.77
CA SER A 15 7.58 5.54 -24.03
C SER A 15 8.50 4.98 -25.11
N SER A 16 9.75 5.46 -25.19
CA SER A 16 10.80 4.94 -26.07
C SER A 16 11.05 3.44 -25.82
N MET A 17 11.35 3.07 -24.56
CA MET A 17 11.57 1.67 -24.14
C MET A 17 10.39 0.78 -24.52
N CYS A 18 9.16 1.26 -24.28
CA CYS A 18 7.95 0.50 -24.51
C CYS A 18 7.65 0.34 -26.01
N LEU A 19 7.87 1.37 -26.82
CA LEU A 19 7.70 1.29 -28.27
C LEU A 19 8.69 0.31 -28.90
N GLU A 20 9.96 0.30 -28.48
CA GLU A 20 10.95 -0.66 -28.97
C GLU A 20 10.61 -2.11 -28.55
N LEU A 21 10.26 -2.35 -27.28
CA LEU A 21 9.83 -3.67 -26.85
C LEU A 21 8.53 -4.12 -27.54
N LYS A 22 7.59 -3.20 -27.80
CA LYS A 22 6.36 -3.48 -28.57
C LYS A 22 6.67 -3.89 -30.01
N LYS A 23 7.58 -3.18 -30.71
CA LYS A 23 8.01 -3.54 -32.08
C LYS A 23 8.53 -4.98 -32.15
N LEU A 24 9.30 -5.42 -31.17
CA LEU A 24 9.79 -6.80 -31.07
C LEU A 24 8.65 -7.79 -30.83
N VAL A 25 7.79 -7.55 -29.83
CA VAL A 25 6.62 -8.41 -29.54
C VAL A 25 5.69 -8.52 -30.75
N ASP A 26 5.30 -7.40 -31.37
CA ASP A 26 4.46 -7.36 -32.56
C ASP A 26 5.06 -8.16 -33.74
N ARG A 27 6.39 -8.22 -33.85
CA ARG A 27 7.11 -8.92 -34.94
C ARG A 27 7.25 -10.41 -34.67
N ILE A 28 7.41 -10.82 -33.42
CA ILE A 28 7.40 -12.24 -33.01
C ILE A 28 5.97 -12.80 -33.11
N MET A 29 4.96 -12.09 -32.59
CA MET A 29 3.54 -12.48 -32.69
C MET A 29 3.10 -12.71 -34.15
N ARG A 30 3.65 -11.97 -35.11
CA ARG A 30 3.37 -12.14 -36.56
C ARG A 30 3.92 -13.43 -37.18
N ILE A 31 4.91 -14.07 -36.58
CA ILE A 31 5.43 -15.38 -37.03
C ILE A 31 5.09 -16.52 -36.04
N PHE A 32 4.39 -16.22 -34.95
CA PHE A 32 4.02 -17.23 -33.96
C PHE A 32 3.12 -18.34 -34.54
N PRO A 33 2.13 -18.06 -35.41
CA PRO A 33 1.37 -19.10 -36.10
C PRO A 33 2.25 -19.99 -36.99
N ASP A 34 3.17 -19.41 -37.76
CA ASP A 34 4.14 -20.18 -38.57
C ASP A 34 4.95 -21.18 -37.70
N ILE A 35 5.27 -20.81 -36.45
CA ILE A 35 5.99 -21.65 -35.49
C ILE A 35 5.08 -22.75 -34.89
N GLU A 36 3.83 -22.42 -34.55
CA GLU A 36 2.84 -23.41 -34.09
C GLU A 36 2.56 -24.46 -35.18
N ASP A 37 2.32 -24.02 -36.42
CA ASP A 37 2.06 -24.89 -37.58
C ASP A 37 3.29 -25.71 -38.00
N ALA A 38 4.51 -25.21 -37.78
CA ALA A 38 5.75 -25.96 -38.00
C ALA A 38 5.91 -27.17 -37.05
N ARG A 39 5.11 -27.26 -35.98
CA ARG A 39 5.05 -28.38 -35.02
C ARG A 39 6.44 -28.96 -34.67
N PRO A 40 7.26 -28.26 -33.85
CA PRO A 40 8.54 -28.78 -33.37
C PRO A 40 8.30 -29.97 -32.41
N GLY A 41 8.02 -31.14 -32.98
CA GLY A 41 7.33 -32.27 -32.35
C GLY A 41 8.13 -33.14 -31.39
N CYS A 42 9.27 -32.66 -30.90
CA CYS A 42 9.98 -33.25 -29.77
C CYS A 42 9.55 -32.57 -28.46
N SER A 43 9.71 -33.27 -27.33
CA SER A 43 9.38 -32.72 -25.99
C SER A 43 10.09 -31.38 -25.72
N SER A 44 11.36 -31.28 -26.10
CA SER A 44 12.16 -30.04 -26.03
C SER A 44 11.59 -28.91 -26.88
N GLY A 45 11.08 -29.20 -28.09
CA GLY A 45 10.51 -28.19 -28.98
C GLY A 45 9.19 -27.61 -28.47
N ILE A 46 8.34 -28.47 -27.89
CA ILE A 46 7.12 -28.05 -27.18
C ILE A 46 7.49 -27.21 -25.95
N GLN A 47 8.51 -27.63 -25.18
CA GLN A 47 9.00 -26.89 -24.01
C GLN A 47 9.52 -25.49 -24.38
N THR A 48 10.35 -25.35 -25.42
CA THR A 48 10.85 -24.05 -25.86
C THR A 48 9.74 -23.17 -26.46
N LEU A 49 8.73 -23.75 -27.14
CA LEU A 49 7.55 -22.98 -27.59
C LEU A 49 6.75 -22.43 -26.40
N CYS A 50 6.56 -23.22 -25.34
CA CYS A 50 5.98 -22.75 -24.08
C CYS A 50 6.83 -21.65 -23.41
N LEU A 51 8.16 -21.75 -23.46
CA LEU A 51 9.06 -20.70 -22.97
C LEU A 51 8.96 -19.39 -23.78
N LEU A 52 8.87 -19.48 -25.12
CA LEU A 52 8.64 -18.32 -25.99
C LEU A 52 7.31 -17.63 -25.63
N ASN A 53 6.24 -18.40 -25.45
CA ASN A 53 4.95 -17.85 -25.05
C ASN A 53 5.00 -17.20 -23.66
N LYS A 54 5.62 -17.86 -22.67
CA LYS A 54 5.84 -17.33 -21.30
C LYS A 54 6.72 -16.06 -21.30
N ALA A 55 7.61 -15.90 -22.28
CA ALA A 55 8.39 -14.67 -22.49
C ALA A 55 7.58 -13.55 -23.17
N LEU A 56 6.72 -13.88 -24.15
CA LEU A 56 5.81 -12.95 -24.80
C LEU A 56 4.79 -12.36 -23.82
N GLU A 57 4.16 -13.19 -22.97
CA GLU A 57 3.22 -12.71 -21.94
C GLU A 57 3.91 -11.82 -20.91
N LYS A 58 5.13 -12.17 -20.46
CA LYS A 58 5.94 -11.31 -19.58
C LYS A 58 6.26 -9.94 -20.21
N ALA A 59 6.42 -9.87 -21.54
CA ALA A 59 6.61 -8.61 -22.26
C ALA A 59 5.30 -7.81 -22.41
N LYS A 60 4.18 -8.46 -22.79
CA LYS A 60 2.85 -7.85 -22.87
C LYS A 60 2.43 -7.21 -21.54
N LEU A 61 2.55 -7.97 -20.43
CA LEU A 61 2.22 -7.49 -19.09
C LEU A 61 3.09 -6.30 -18.65
N LEU A 62 4.36 -6.24 -19.07
CA LEU A 62 5.23 -5.08 -18.80
C LEU A 62 4.78 -3.84 -19.59
N LEU A 63 4.39 -4.02 -20.85
CA LEU A 63 3.89 -2.94 -21.71
C LEU A 63 2.55 -2.40 -21.20
N GLN A 64 1.62 -3.28 -20.82
CA GLN A 64 0.35 -2.90 -20.18
C GLN A 64 0.59 -2.13 -18.88
N TYR A 65 1.48 -2.62 -18.03
CA TYR A 65 1.85 -1.95 -16.78
C TYR A 65 2.40 -0.52 -17.02
N CYS A 66 3.20 -0.30 -18.05
CA CYS A 66 3.72 1.04 -18.41
C CYS A 66 2.67 1.96 -19.08
N SER A 67 1.58 1.40 -19.63
CA SER A 67 0.42 2.21 -20.08
C SER A 67 -0.60 2.50 -18.96
N GLU A 68 -0.72 1.65 -17.95
CA GLU A 68 -1.78 1.76 -16.93
C GLU A 68 -1.35 2.39 -15.61
N SER A 69 -0.08 2.22 -15.19
CA SER A 69 0.38 2.58 -13.84
C SER A 69 0.48 4.10 -13.59
N SER A 70 0.92 4.47 -12.39
CA SER A 70 1.20 5.85 -11.95
C SER A 70 2.52 6.35 -12.55
N LYS A 71 2.55 7.59 -13.06
CA LYS A 71 3.77 8.21 -13.61
C LYS A 71 4.88 8.31 -12.57
N LEU A 72 4.56 8.80 -11.37
CA LEU A 72 5.50 8.91 -10.24
C LEU A 72 6.09 7.55 -9.87
N TYR A 73 5.25 6.53 -9.74
CA TYR A 73 5.70 5.21 -9.32
C TYR A 73 6.56 4.53 -10.39
N THR A 74 6.22 4.67 -11.67
CA THR A 74 7.03 4.14 -12.78
C THR A 74 8.33 4.93 -13.01
N ALA A 75 8.38 6.23 -12.73
CA ALA A 75 9.64 6.99 -12.67
C ALA A 75 10.55 6.50 -11.53
N VAL A 76 10.00 6.37 -10.31
CA VAL A 76 10.72 5.88 -9.13
C VAL A 76 11.20 4.44 -9.31
N THR A 77 10.45 3.59 -10.01
CA THR A 77 10.80 2.18 -10.28
C THR A 77 11.44 1.94 -11.66
N GLY A 78 11.83 2.99 -12.38
CA GLY A 78 12.37 2.92 -13.75
C GLY A 78 13.48 1.89 -13.95
N ASP A 79 14.47 1.88 -13.05
CA ASP A 79 15.62 0.96 -13.09
C ASP A 79 15.18 -0.53 -13.06
N ALA A 80 14.13 -0.84 -12.29
CA ALA A 80 13.54 -2.17 -12.21
C ALA A 80 12.64 -2.51 -13.42
N ILE A 81 11.96 -1.51 -13.99
CA ILE A 81 11.20 -1.63 -15.24
C ILE A 81 12.13 -1.95 -16.41
N LEU A 82 13.24 -1.20 -16.54
CA LEU A 82 14.29 -1.46 -17.52
C LEU A 82 14.87 -2.87 -17.36
N SER A 83 15.21 -3.25 -16.13
CA SER A 83 15.70 -4.60 -15.81
C SER A 83 14.72 -5.70 -16.22
N ARG A 84 13.40 -5.50 -16.04
CA ARG A 84 12.35 -6.41 -16.53
C ARG A 84 12.30 -6.46 -18.06
N GLY A 85 12.40 -5.31 -18.74
CA GLY A 85 12.43 -5.22 -20.20
C GLY A 85 13.63 -5.95 -20.81
N VAL A 86 14.83 -5.73 -20.25
CA VAL A 86 16.07 -6.42 -20.66
C VAL A 86 16.00 -7.92 -20.41
N ARG A 87 15.42 -8.37 -19.28
CA ARG A 87 15.18 -9.81 -19.04
C ARG A 87 14.20 -10.40 -20.05
N ALA A 88 13.07 -9.73 -20.32
CA ALA A 88 12.10 -10.19 -21.32
C ALA A 88 12.73 -10.28 -22.73
N LYS A 89 13.48 -9.25 -23.15
CA LYS A 89 14.28 -9.23 -24.37
C LYS A 89 15.18 -10.46 -24.48
N LYS A 90 15.97 -10.76 -23.43
CA LYS A 90 16.89 -11.91 -23.42
C LYS A 90 16.16 -13.25 -23.46
N SER A 91 15.02 -13.39 -22.78
CA SER A 91 14.20 -14.61 -22.86
C SER A 91 13.62 -14.84 -24.26
N LEU A 92 13.13 -13.78 -24.92
CA LEU A 92 12.67 -13.86 -26.31
C LEU A 92 13.81 -14.24 -27.26
N GLU A 93 15.00 -13.64 -27.10
CA GLU A 93 16.18 -13.98 -27.90
C GLU A 93 16.54 -15.47 -27.77
N GLN A 94 16.65 -15.97 -26.54
CA GLN A 94 17.05 -17.35 -26.26
C GLN A 94 16.05 -18.37 -26.84
N SER A 95 14.75 -18.21 -26.59
CA SER A 95 13.74 -19.14 -27.09
C SER A 95 13.65 -19.14 -28.62
N LEU A 96 13.88 -18.00 -29.28
CA LEU A 96 13.96 -17.92 -30.74
C LEU A 96 15.21 -18.61 -31.30
N ILE A 97 16.36 -18.48 -30.64
CA ILE A 97 17.62 -19.15 -31.04
C ILE A 97 17.48 -20.68 -31.02
N GLU A 98 16.76 -21.20 -30.03
CA GLU A 98 16.44 -22.62 -29.87
C GLU A 98 15.39 -23.08 -30.90
N ILE A 99 14.23 -22.41 -31.02
CA ILE A 99 13.18 -22.79 -32.00
C ILE A 99 13.73 -22.81 -33.43
N ARG A 100 14.65 -21.91 -33.77
CA ARG A 100 15.31 -21.83 -35.08
C ARG A 100 15.95 -23.15 -35.54
N THR A 101 16.43 -24.01 -34.63
CA THR A 101 17.02 -25.31 -35.02
C THR A 101 15.98 -26.42 -35.21
N MET A 102 14.71 -26.15 -34.87
CA MET A 102 13.61 -27.13 -34.82
C MET A 102 12.49 -26.84 -35.83
N VAL A 103 12.67 -25.86 -36.73
CA VAL A 103 11.67 -25.44 -37.72
C VAL A 103 12.23 -25.50 -39.15
N PRO A 104 11.37 -25.56 -40.20
CA PRO A 104 11.81 -25.55 -41.59
C PRO A 104 12.69 -24.35 -41.96
N THR A 105 13.68 -24.56 -42.84
CA THR A 105 14.74 -23.58 -43.18
C THR A 105 14.21 -22.19 -43.54
N VAL A 106 13.08 -22.09 -44.24
CA VAL A 106 12.44 -20.82 -44.62
C VAL A 106 12.00 -20.02 -43.38
N LEU A 107 11.46 -20.69 -42.36
CA LEU A 107 11.09 -20.07 -41.09
C LEU A 107 12.31 -19.80 -40.21
N ALA A 108 13.31 -20.70 -40.22
CA ALA A 108 14.58 -20.48 -39.52
C ALA A 108 15.31 -19.21 -40.01
N ILE A 109 15.19 -18.85 -41.30
CA ILE A 109 15.70 -17.59 -41.85
C ILE A 109 14.91 -16.38 -41.30
N LYS A 110 13.56 -16.42 -41.29
CA LYS A 110 12.72 -15.36 -40.68
C LYS A 110 13.09 -15.15 -39.21
N ILE A 111 13.23 -16.23 -38.45
CA ILE A 111 13.61 -16.20 -37.03
C ILE A 111 15.03 -15.63 -36.86
N SER A 112 15.99 -16.01 -37.72
CA SER A 112 17.36 -15.49 -37.64
C SER A 112 17.44 -13.97 -37.83
N GLN A 113 16.60 -13.41 -38.71
CA GLN A 113 16.44 -11.96 -38.85
C GLN A 113 15.93 -11.37 -37.53
N ILE A 114 14.81 -11.88 -37.00
CA ILE A 114 14.19 -11.37 -35.77
C ILE A 114 15.12 -11.49 -34.55
N VAL A 115 15.94 -12.55 -34.44
CA VAL A 115 16.98 -12.66 -33.40
C VAL A 115 18.02 -11.54 -33.54
N GLN A 116 18.41 -11.17 -34.76
CA GLN A 116 19.34 -10.06 -34.99
C GLN A 116 18.70 -8.69 -34.71
N ASP A 117 17.42 -8.50 -35.06
CA ASP A 117 16.64 -7.31 -34.68
C ASP A 117 16.54 -7.20 -33.15
N VAL A 118 16.14 -8.28 -32.46
CA VAL A 118 16.09 -8.35 -30.99
C VAL A 118 17.45 -7.96 -30.43
N ARG A 119 18.56 -8.57 -30.89
CA ARG A 119 19.90 -8.22 -30.42
C ARG A 119 20.20 -6.73 -30.52
N SER A 120 19.99 -6.14 -31.70
CA SER A 120 20.34 -4.74 -32.00
C SER A 120 19.49 -3.70 -31.26
N THR A 121 18.24 -4.01 -30.92
CA THR A 121 17.36 -3.11 -30.15
C THR A 121 17.92 -2.82 -28.75
N VAL A 122 18.40 -1.59 -28.52
CA VAL A 122 18.77 -1.12 -27.19
C VAL A 122 17.50 -0.61 -26.47
N LEU A 123 17.32 -1.00 -25.22
CA LEU A 123 16.26 -0.47 -24.36
C LEU A 123 16.89 0.57 -23.43
N THR A 124 16.37 1.80 -23.43
CA THR A 124 16.78 2.91 -22.56
C THR A 124 15.56 3.64 -22.01
N LEU A 125 15.73 4.31 -20.87
CA LEU A 125 14.72 5.23 -20.33
C LEU A 125 14.90 6.62 -20.97
N GLU A 126 13.89 7.49 -20.85
CA GLU A 126 14.00 8.88 -21.32
C GLU A 126 14.67 9.73 -20.23
N SER A 127 15.65 10.58 -20.60
CA SER A 127 16.50 11.28 -19.60
C SER A 127 15.68 12.12 -18.61
N SER A 128 14.66 12.83 -19.08
CA SER A 128 13.72 13.61 -18.27
C SER A 128 12.99 12.76 -17.21
N GLU A 129 12.58 11.55 -17.58
CA GLU A 129 11.88 10.59 -16.71
C GLU A 129 12.83 9.92 -15.72
N GLU A 130 14.03 9.56 -16.17
CA GLU A 130 15.08 8.95 -15.34
C GLU A 130 15.62 9.96 -14.31
N GLU A 131 15.84 11.22 -14.70
CA GLU A 131 16.22 12.32 -13.82
C GLU A 131 15.12 12.62 -12.79
N ALA A 132 13.85 12.66 -13.20
CA ALA A 132 12.73 12.82 -12.27
C ALA A 132 12.64 11.65 -11.28
N GLY A 133 12.83 10.42 -11.77
CA GLY A 133 12.91 9.22 -10.94
C GLY A 133 14.06 9.28 -9.93
N LYS A 134 15.27 9.67 -10.36
CA LYS A 134 16.45 9.87 -9.50
C LYS A 134 16.21 10.94 -8.44
N ALA A 135 15.67 12.11 -8.81
CA ALA A 135 15.37 13.19 -7.89
C ALA A 135 14.37 12.75 -6.79
N ILE A 136 13.30 12.04 -7.17
CA ILE A 136 12.33 11.52 -6.20
C ILE A 136 12.96 10.40 -5.34
N ARG A 137 13.77 9.49 -5.92
CA ARG A 137 14.52 8.48 -5.16
C ARG A 137 15.48 9.10 -4.14
N GLU A 138 16.06 10.25 -4.44
CA GLU A 138 16.98 10.95 -3.52
C GLU A 138 16.24 11.71 -2.41
N LEU A 139 15.11 12.35 -2.72
CA LEU A 139 14.20 12.89 -1.70
C LEU A 139 13.75 11.80 -0.72
N MET A 140 13.43 10.59 -1.22
CA MET A 140 13.09 9.44 -0.39
C MET A 140 14.20 8.98 0.56
N ARG A 141 15.48 9.21 0.23
CA ARG A 141 16.62 8.93 1.14
C ARG A 141 16.81 10.03 2.19
N ARG A 142 16.54 11.28 1.83
CA ARG A 142 16.73 12.46 2.67
C ARG A 142 15.62 12.63 3.71
N SER A 143 14.37 12.28 3.37
CA SER A 143 13.21 12.39 4.25
C SER A 143 13.11 11.25 5.29
N THR A 144 14.13 11.08 6.15
CA THR A 144 14.09 10.14 7.29
C THR A 144 13.44 10.74 8.55
N SER A 145 13.12 12.04 8.54
CA SER A 145 12.46 12.76 9.64
C SER A 145 10.98 13.04 9.37
N SER A 146 10.23 13.40 10.42
CA SER A 146 8.76 13.56 10.36
C SER A 146 8.27 14.86 9.70
N SER A 147 9.16 15.80 9.38
CA SER A 147 8.85 17.10 8.79
C SER A 147 9.55 17.28 7.43
N VAL A 148 8.76 17.42 6.36
CA VAL A 148 9.29 17.72 5.01
C VAL A 148 9.61 19.21 4.93
N SER A 149 10.80 19.55 4.45
CA SER A 149 11.27 20.94 4.36
C SER A 149 10.66 21.70 3.17
N SER A 150 10.86 23.02 3.10
CA SER A 150 10.43 23.81 1.94
C SER A 150 11.18 23.40 0.67
N ASP A 151 12.48 23.10 0.80
CA ASP A 151 13.35 22.68 -0.29
C ASP A 151 12.91 21.35 -0.91
N GLU A 152 12.58 20.35 -0.08
CA GLU A 152 12.10 19.05 -0.58
C GLU A 152 10.84 19.16 -1.44
N ILE A 153 9.99 20.18 -1.21
CA ILE A 153 8.78 20.39 -2.02
C ILE A 153 9.12 21.12 -3.34
N ARG A 154 10.10 22.04 -3.35
CA ARG A 154 10.63 22.66 -4.58
C ARG A 154 11.30 21.61 -5.47
N ASP A 155 12.11 20.76 -4.87
CA ASP A 155 12.83 19.69 -5.56
C ASP A 155 11.83 18.67 -6.15
N PHE A 156 10.79 18.28 -5.39
CA PHE A 156 9.68 17.46 -5.91
C PHE A 156 8.89 18.18 -7.02
N HIS A 157 8.66 19.49 -6.91
CA HIS A 157 7.97 20.27 -7.93
C HIS A 157 8.75 20.25 -9.26
N SER A 158 10.08 20.30 -9.24
CA SER A 158 10.91 20.14 -10.45
C SER A 158 10.74 18.77 -11.13
N ALA A 159 10.64 17.70 -10.34
CA ALA A 159 10.38 16.35 -10.85
C ALA A 159 8.93 16.21 -11.38
N ALA A 160 7.95 16.83 -10.71
CA ALA A 160 6.56 16.85 -11.15
C ALA A 160 6.38 17.58 -12.50
N ILE A 161 7.12 18.67 -12.75
CA ILE A 161 7.16 19.33 -14.07
C ILE A 161 7.67 18.36 -15.14
N LYS A 162 8.81 17.70 -14.92
CA LYS A 162 9.38 16.71 -15.86
C LYS A 162 8.41 15.57 -16.18
N LEU A 163 7.56 15.17 -15.22
CA LEU A 163 6.52 14.15 -15.39
C LEU A 163 5.18 14.68 -15.94
N GLN A 164 5.07 15.99 -16.22
CA GLN A 164 3.86 16.68 -16.68
C GLN A 164 2.70 16.66 -15.67
N LEU A 165 3.00 16.62 -14.37
CA LEU A 165 2.02 16.56 -13.27
C LEU A 165 1.64 17.95 -12.75
N ILE A 166 1.55 18.92 -13.64
CA ILE A 166 1.41 20.35 -13.32
C ILE A 166 -0.04 20.84 -13.22
N THR A 167 -1.03 20.10 -13.76
CA THR A 167 -2.45 20.49 -13.72
C THR A 167 -3.22 19.77 -12.61
N PRO A 168 -4.32 20.35 -12.09
CA PRO A 168 -5.16 19.70 -11.09
C PRO A 168 -5.72 18.34 -11.56
N GLU A 169 -6.05 18.22 -12.85
CA GLU A 169 -6.58 17.01 -13.48
C GLU A 169 -5.51 15.91 -13.51
N ALA A 170 -4.29 16.25 -13.93
CA ALA A 170 -3.14 15.33 -13.92
C ALA A 170 -2.85 14.84 -12.49
N ILE A 171 -2.87 15.74 -11.51
CA ILE A 171 -2.67 15.43 -10.09
C ILE A 171 -3.79 14.50 -9.54
N VAL A 172 -5.05 14.71 -9.94
CA VAL A 172 -6.18 13.86 -9.54
C VAL A 172 -6.12 12.48 -10.19
N ILE A 173 -5.77 12.39 -11.48
CA ILE A 173 -5.58 11.14 -12.22
C ILE A 173 -4.42 10.33 -11.62
N GLU A 174 -3.30 10.99 -11.34
CA GLU A 174 -2.11 10.38 -10.75
C GLU A 174 -2.38 9.88 -9.33
N ARG A 175 -3.10 10.67 -8.51
CA ARG A 175 -3.55 10.25 -7.17
C ARG A 175 -4.50 9.06 -7.22
N ARG A 176 -5.41 9.01 -8.20
CA ARG A 176 -6.30 7.85 -8.41
C ARG A 176 -5.49 6.61 -8.79
N SER A 177 -4.47 6.78 -9.65
CA SER A 177 -3.57 5.71 -10.08
C SER A 177 -2.74 5.16 -8.91
N LEU A 178 -2.11 6.03 -8.12
CA LEU A 178 -1.39 5.66 -6.89
C LEU A 178 -2.28 4.96 -5.86
N LYS A 179 -3.52 5.44 -5.65
CA LYS A 179 -4.48 4.80 -4.75
C LYS A 179 -4.93 3.42 -5.24
N SER A 180 -5.20 3.27 -6.54
CA SER A 180 -5.57 1.99 -7.15
C SER A 180 -4.43 0.97 -6.99
N LEU A 181 -3.20 1.39 -7.26
CA LEU A 181 -2.02 0.55 -7.07
C LEU A 181 -1.81 0.18 -5.59
N TYR A 182 -2.00 1.13 -4.66
CA TYR A 182 -1.92 0.86 -3.21
C TYR A 182 -2.99 -0.14 -2.73
N ALA A 183 -4.21 -0.05 -3.25
CA ALA A 183 -5.31 -0.96 -2.93
C ALA A 183 -5.13 -2.37 -3.52
N LYS A 184 -4.29 -2.53 -4.55
CA LYS A 184 -3.92 -3.82 -5.16
C LYS A 184 -2.72 -4.51 -4.49
N LEU A 185 -2.13 -3.95 -3.43
CA LEU A 185 -1.00 -4.57 -2.72
C LEU A 185 -1.46 -5.44 -1.55
N GLY A 186 -1.07 -6.72 -1.58
CA GLY A 186 -1.15 -7.63 -0.42
C GLY A 186 -0.33 -7.15 0.77
N GLU A 187 -0.36 -7.91 1.87
CA GLU A 187 0.21 -7.48 3.15
C GLU A 187 1.75 -7.50 3.15
N CYS A 188 2.35 -8.51 2.51
CA CYS A 188 3.80 -8.72 2.40
C CYS A 188 4.55 -7.62 1.61
N GLU A 189 3.83 -6.79 0.86
CA GLU A 189 4.38 -5.78 -0.06
C GLU A 189 4.92 -4.51 0.64
N GLY A 190 5.51 -4.64 1.83
CA GLY A 190 5.88 -3.55 2.74
C GLY A 190 6.68 -2.43 2.08
N ASN A 191 7.70 -2.77 1.27
CA ASN A 191 8.52 -1.79 0.56
C ASN A 191 7.73 -1.03 -0.52
N LYS A 192 6.93 -1.73 -1.35
CA LYS A 192 6.06 -1.08 -2.35
C LYS A 192 5.00 -0.20 -1.67
N ARG A 193 4.40 -0.71 -0.58
CA ARG A 193 3.41 -0.03 0.26
C ARG A 193 3.97 1.25 0.90
N GLN A 194 5.24 1.26 1.29
CA GLN A 194 5.92 2.44 1.83
C GLN A 194 6.27 3.48 0.75
N ILE A 195 6.76 3.06 -0.43
CA ILE A 195 7.00 3.97 -1.57
C ILE A 195 5.71 4.70 -1.95
N LEU A 196 4.59 3.99 -2.07
CA LEU A 196 3.30 4.57 -2.43
C LEU A 196 2.75 5.53 -1.36
N LYS A 197 2.91 5.22 -0.05
CA LYS A 197 2.57 6.15 1.04
C LYS A 197 3.34 7.46 0.92
N TYR A 198 4.64 7.40 0.64
CA TYR A 198 5.50 8.57 0.50
C TYR A 198 5.12 9.41 -0.73
N LEU A 199 4.92 8.79 -1.89
CA LEU A 199 4.47 9.47 -3.11
C LEU A 199 3.10 10.15 -2.94
N LEU A 200 2.14 9.49 -2.28
CA LEU A 200 0.85 10.09 -1.93
C LEU A 200 0.99 11.28 -0.95
N CYS A 201 1.99 11.26 -0.07
CA CYS A 201 2.30 12.35 0.85
C CYS A 201 2.87 13.58 0.11
N LEU A 202 3.85 13.38 -0.77
CA LEU A 202 4.43 14.45 -1.58
C LEU A 202 3.39 15.05 -2.54
N LEU A 203 2.62 14.23 -3.24
CA LEU A 203 1.56 14.71 -4.15
C LEU A 203 0.48 15.53 -3.41
N LYS A 204 0.18 15.22 -2.14
CA LYS A 204 -0.72 16.01 -1.27
C LYS A 204 -0.06 17.28 -0.68
N LYS A 205 1.27 17.41 -0.71
CA LYS A 205 1.98 18.65 -0.35
C LYS A 205 2.06 19.58 -1.57
N HIS A 206 2.43 19.03 -2.71
CA HIS A 206 2.48 19.69 -4.02
C HIS A 206 1.11 20.24 -4.48
N GLU A 207 0.02 19.47 -4.29
CA GLU A 207 -1.36 19.94 -4.50
C GLU A 207 -1.65 21.27 -3.78
N ARG A 208 -1.14 21.48 -2.56
CA ARG A 208 -1.39 22.69 -1.77
C ARG A 208 -0.57 23.91 -2.20
N ILE A 209 0.40 23.72 -3.10
CA ILE A 209 1.07 24.81 -3.82
C ILE A 209 0.26 25.12 -5.08
N ILE A 210 0.05 24.13 -5.95
CA ILE A 210 -0.67 24.31 -7.22
C ILE A 210 -2.13 24.78 -7.03
N CYS A 211 -2.80 24.44 -5.91
CA CYS A 211 -4.13 24.97 -5.57
C CYS A 211 -4.12 26.31 -4.79
N ARG A 212 -2.96 26.85 -4.44
CA ARG A 212 -2.80 28.28 -4.15
C ARG A 212 -2.64 29.04 -5.48
N ASP A 213 -1.70 28.58 -6.31
CA ASP A 213 -1.39 29.20 -7.60
C ASP A 213 -2.66 29.28 -8.49
N HIS A 214 -3.41 28.19 -8.65
CA HIS A 214 -4.66 28.20 -9.43
C HIS A 214 -5.86 28.96 -8.82
N LYS A 215 -5.75 29.53 -7.62
CA LYS A 215 -6.74 30.51 -7.14
C LYS A 215 -6.48 31.93 -7.65
N GLU A 216 -5.30 32.18 -8.18
CA GLU A 216 -4.91 33.46 -8.77
C GLU A 216 -4.52 33.24 -10.25
N ASN A 217 -5.48 33.54 -11.14
CA ASN A 217 -5.37 33.53 -12.62
C ASN A 217 -5.52 32.15 -13.34
N PRO A 218 -6.71 31.84 -13.94
CA PRO A 218 -6.95 30.59 -14.68
C PRO A 218 -6.33 30.44 -16.08
N PHE A 219 -5.47 31.36 -16.54
CA PHE A 219 -4.99 31.37 -17.93
C PHE A 219 -3.46 31.56 -18.08
N SER A 220 -2.71 30.45 -18.07
CA SER A 220 -1.67 30.15 -19.09
C SER A 220 -0.97 28.82 -18.79
N VAL A 221 -1.10 27.85 -19.69
CA VAL A 221 -0.11 26.75 -19.83
C VAL A 221 0.13 26.57 -21.32
N HIS A 222 1.33 26.96 -21.77
CA HIS A 222 1.82 26.58 -23.09
C HIS A 222 3.33 26.39 -23.02
N LEU A 223 3.78 25.13 -22.99
CA LEU A 223 5.17 24.82 -23.27
C LEU A 223 5.42 24.97 -24.78
N SER A 224 6.66 25.27 -25.14
CA SER A 224 7.22 24.97 -26.44
C SER A 224 8.55 24.27 -26.19
N VAL A 225 8.66 23.01 -26.62
CA VAL A 225 9.89 22.23 -26.59
C VAL A 225 10.34 22.06 -28.04
N ASN A 226 11.61 22.33 -28.31
CA ASN A 226 12.33 21.76 -29.46
C ASN A 226 13.83 21.72 -29.16
N ASP A 227 14.44 20.63 -29.60
CA ASP A 227 15.86 20.24 -29.62
C ASP A 227 16.11 19.74 -31.09
N PRO A 228 17.19 19.07 -31.51
CA PRO A 228 18.53 18.84 -30.94
C PRO A 228 19.70 19.11 -31.94
N LEU A 229 20.91 18.57 -31.64
CA LEU A 229 22.11 18.34 -32.49
C LEU A 229 23.08 19.53 -32.72
N CYS A 230 24.41 19.36 -32.82
CA CYS A 230 25.32 18.29 -32.31
C CYS A 230 26.81 18.69 -32.49
N SER A 231 27.72 18.09 -31.70
CA SER A 231 29.19 18.03 -31.90
C SER A 231 29.98 19.35 -31.74
N GLY A 232 31.20 19.38 -31.20
CA GLY A 232 31.97 18.31 -30.54
C GLY A 232 33.43 18.72 -30.20
N ASN A 233 34.07 17.92 -29.34
CA ASN A 233 35.51 17.86 -29.01
C ASN A 233 36.21 19.02 -28.25
N ALA A 234 36.71 18.63 -27.06
CA ALA A 234 38.06 18.87 -26.52
C ALA A 234 38.40 20.14 -25.69
N ALA A 235 39.28 19.87 -24.70
CA ALA A 235 40.20 20.74 -23.96
C ALA A 235 39.69 21.70 -22.86
N GLU A 236 40.04 21.32 -21.63
CA GLU A 236 40.70 22.16 -20.59
C GLU A 236 40.02 23.41 -19.97
N ALA A 237 39.66 23.24 -18.70
CA ALA A 237 39.97 24.10 -17.54
C ALA A 237 39.50 25.57 -17.48
N GLY A 238 38.80 25.90 -16.37
CA GLY A 238 38.67 27.27 -15.84
C GLY A 238 37.24 27.76 -15.71
N CYS A 239 36.64 27.63 -14.53
CA CYS A 239 35.31 28.16 -14.27
C CYS A 239 35.34 29.66 -13.95
N SER A 240 34.44 30.42 -14.56
CA SER A 240 33.87 31.64 -13.98
C SER A 240 32.38 31.72 -14.33
N GLU A 241 31.59 32.34 -13.47
CA GLU A 241 30.12 32.32 -13.54
C GLU A 241 29.59 33.46 -14.42
N GLU A 242 28.52 33.23 -15.20
CA GLU A 242 27.30 34.07 -15.14
C GLU A 242 26.12 33.57 -16.01
N ARG A 243 24.91 34.09 -15.69
CA ARG A 243 23.67 34.19 -16.51
C ARG A 243 22.76 32.97 -16.68
N ASN A 244 22.11 32.57 -15.58
CA ASN A 244 20.67 32.35 -15.65
C ASN A 244 19.96 33.71 -15.80
N GLY A 245 19.29 33.95 -16.94
CA GLY A 245 18.65 35.23 -17.28
C GLY A 245 17.33 35.50 -16.55
N LEU A 246 17.35 35.66 -15.23
CA LEU A 246 16.16 36.02 -14.44
C LEU A 246 15.74 37.47 -14.70
N LEU A 247 14.47 37.68 -15.04
CA LEU A 247 13.85 39.00 -15.21
C LEU A 247 13.84 39.77 -13.87
N PRO A 248 14.52 40.94 -13.76
CA PRO A 248 14.52 41.74 -12.53
C PRO A 248 13.12 42.14 -12.07
N GLU A 249 12.84 42.01 -10.77
CA GLU A 249 11.51 42.31 -10.18
C GLU A 249 11.04 43.75 -10.48
N GLN A 250 11.97 44.72 -10.53
CA GLN A 250 11.67 46.13 -10.86
C GLN A 250 11.07 46.34 -12.27
N PHE A 251 11.15 45.34 -13.15
CA PHE A 251 10.56 45.38 -14.49
C PHE A 251 9.18 44.70 -14.56
N LYS A 252 8.76 44.00 -13.51
CA LYS A 252 7.45 43.37 -13.42
C LYS A 252 6.43 44.35 -12.85
N CYS A 253 5.20 44.32 -13.37
CA CYS A 253 4.09 45.02 -12.76
C CYS A 253 3.76 44.36 -11.42
N PRO A 254 3.67 45.10 -10.31
CA PRO A 254 3.30 44.52 -9.01
C PRO A 254 1.87 43.97 -8.92
N LEU A 255 1.00 44.26 -9.90
CA LEU A 255 -0.36 43.71 -9.99
C LEU A 255 -0.47 42.42 -10.83
N SER A 256 0.32 42.28 -11.90
CA SER A 256 0.24 41.11 -12.81
C SER A 256 1.43 40.16 -12.70
N LEU A 257 2.53 40.59 -12.05
CA LEU A 257 3.82 39.91 -11.97
C LEU A 257 4.48 39.60 -13.32
N THR A 258 3.97 40.18 -14.42
CA THR A 258 4.55 40.14 -15.77
C THR A 258 5.39 41.38 -16.05
N VAL A 259 6.32 41.31 -17.00
CA VAL A 259 7.04 42.51 -17.49
C VAL A 259 6.06 43.61 -17.93
N MET A 260 6.38 44.87 -17.62
CA MET A 260 5.58 46.04 -18.02
C MET A 260 5.88 46.45 -19.46
N TYR A 261 4.83 46.67 -20.26
CA TYR A 261 4.92 47.22 -21.61
C TYR A 261 4.66 48.73 -21.64
N ASP A 262 3.64 49.20 -20.92
CA ASP A 262 3.43 50.63 -20.64
C ASP A 262 3.48 50.90 -19.13
N PRO A 263 4.69 50.94 -18.53
CA PRO A 263 4.86 51.29 -17.13
C PRO A 263 4.39 52.73 -16.88
N VAL A 264 3.46 52.90 -15.93
CA VAL A 264 2.98 54.19 -15.42
C VAL A 264 3.26 54.31 -13.94
N ILE A 265 3.66 55.50 -13.51
CA ILE A 265 3.84 55.85 -12.11
C ILE A 265 2.58 56.55 -11.59
N ILE A 266 2.11 56.14 -10.42
CA ILE A 266 0.97 56.76 -9.71
C ILE A 266 1.47 57.71 -8.62
N SER A 267 0.55 58.47 -8.01
CA SER A 267 0.83 59.45 -6.95
C SER A 267 1.62 58.91 -5.75
N SER A 268 1.55 57.60 -5.45
CA SER A 268 2.36 56.94 -4.41
C SER A 268 3.83 56.67 -4.79
N GLY A 269 4.28 57.09 -5.98
CA GLY A 269 5.63 56.83 -6.50
C GLY A 269 5.88 55.41 -7.02
N HIS A 270 4.89 54.52 -6.92
CA HIS A 270 5.01 53.14 -7.39
C HIS A 270 4.64 53.03 -8.88
N THR A 271 5.30 52.12 -9.60
CA THR A 271 5.12 51.93 -11.05
C THR A 271 4.41 50.61 -11.35
N PHE A 272 3.44 50.64 -12.27
CA PHE A 272 2.60 49.52 -12.67
C PHE A 272 2.38 49.52 -14.18
N GLU A 273 1.97 48.40 -14.77
CA GLU A 273 1.46 48.35 -16.14
C GLU A 273 0.11 49.09 -16.23
N ARG A 274 -0.05 50.02 -17.20
CA ARG A 274 -1.22 50.92 -17.30
C ARG A 274 -2.55 50.18 -17.23
N MET A 275 -2.72 49.11 -18.01
CA MET A 275 -4.02 48.42 -18.09
C MET A 275 -4.47 47.82 -16.74
N TRP A 276 -3.53 47.38 -15.91
CA TRP A 276 -3.84 46.76 -14.62
C TRP A 276 -4.13 47.79 -13.52
N ILE A 277 -3.38 48.89 -13.47
CA ILE A 277 -3.62 49.94 -12.46
C ILE A 277 -4.81 50.85 -12.82
N GLN A 278 -5.09 51.06 -14.11
CA GLN A 278 -6.32 51.72 -14.55
C GLN A 278 -7.53 50.88 -14.12
N LYS A 279 -7.54 49.59 -14.46
CA LYS A 279 -8.61 48.67 -14.03
C LYS A 279 -8.81 48.64 -12.52
N TRP A 280 -7.72 48.64 -11.74
CA TRP A 280 -7.79 48.66 -10.27
C TRP A 280 -8.54 49.91 -9.75
N PHE A 281 -8.30 51.09 -10.35
CA PHE A 281 -9.05 52.31 -10.02
C PHE A 281 -10.48 52.29 -10.57
N ASP A 282 -10.71 51.75 -11.77
CA ASP A 282 -12.05 51.60 -12.37
C ASP A 282 -12.96 50.65 -11.54
N GLU A 283 -12.37 49.68 -10.84
CA GLU A 283 -13.05 48.80 -9.87
C GLU A 283 -13.35 49.50 -8.51
N GLY A 284 -13.04 50.80 -8.38
CA GLY A 284 -13.37 51.64 -7.22
C GLY A 284 -12.34 51.65 -6.09
N ASN A 285 -11.13 51.12 -6.31
CA ASN A 285 -10.10 51.01 -5.27
C ASN A 285 -9.30 52.32 -5.12
N GLU A 286 -9.67 53.18 -4.18
CA GLU A 286 -9.00 54.46 -3.92
C GLU A 286 -7.59 54.37 -3.26
N SER A 287 -6.93 53.21 -3.28
CA SER A 287 -5.64 53.00 -2.61
C SER A 287 -4.58 52.36 -3.51
N CYS A 288 -3.31 52.65 -3.23
CA CYS A 288 -2.17 52.02 -3.91
C CYS A 288 -2.12 50.52 -3.57
N PRO A 289 -2.07 49.61 -4.58
CA PRO A 289 -2.03 48.17 -4.33
C PRO A 289 -0.88 47.70 -3.42
N LEU A 290 0.29 48.35 -3.53
CA LEU A 290 1.49 47.99 -2.78
C LEU A 290 1.53 48.61 -1.37
N SER A 291 1.51 49.93 -1.28
CA SER A 291 1.64 50.64 0.00
C SER A 291 0.36 50.66 0.83
N LYS A 292 -0.80 50.31 0.24
CA LYS A 292 -2.14 50.30 0.85
C LYS A 292 -2.57 51.67 1.40
N THR A 293 -1.86 52.73 1.05
CA THR A 293 -2.21 54.12 1.32
C THR A 293 -3.29 54.58 0.36
N ARG A 294 -4.32 55.28 0.87
CA ARG A 294 -5.31 55.99 0.04
C ARG A 294 -4.60 57.05 -0.81
N LEU A 295 -5.16 57.35 -1.99
CA LEU A 295 -4.59 58.29 -2.95
C LEU A 295 -5.56 59.44 -3.22
N ASP A 296 -5.06 60.67 -3.20
CA ASP A 296 -5.82 61.88 -3.53
C ASP A 296 -5.72 62.26 -5.03
N ASP A 297 -4.81 61.61 -5.77
CA ASP A 297 -4.58 61.78 -7.21
C ASP A 297 -4.44 60.40 -7.89
N PHE A 298 -5.22 60.15 -8.93
CA PHE A 298 -5.26 58.91 -9.72
C PHE A 298 -4.58 59.02 -11.09
N THR A 299 -3.92 60.14 -11.41
CA THR A 299 -3.34 60.37 -12.75
C THR A 299 -2.20 59.41 -13.10
N LEU A 300 -2.39 58.62 -14.17
CA LEU A 300 -1.43 57.63 -14.66
C LEU A 300 -0.37 58.25 -15.59
N LYS A 301 0.75 58.70 -15.00
CA LYS A 301 1.86 59.34 -15.71
C LYS A 301 2.82 58.26 -16.26
N THR A 302 3.16 58.28 -17.54
CA THR A 302 4.05 57.25 -18.14
C THR A 302 5.45 57.33 -17.54
N ASN A 303 5.95 56.23 -16.98
CA ASN A 303 7.32 56.12 -16.46
C ASN A 303 8.27 55.71 -17.58
N VAL A 304 8.63 56.69 -18.42
CA VAL A 304 9.49 56.51 -19.59
C VAL A 304 10.84 55.89 -19.21
N ALA A 305 11.43 56.27 -18.07
CA ALA A 305 12.71 55.72 -17.61
C ALA A 305 12.66 54.20 -17.34
N ILE A 306 11.56 53.69 -16.75
CA ILE A 306 11.37 52.23 -16.60
C ILE A 306 11.08 51.59 -17.96
N LYS A 307 10.32 52.25 -18.85
CA LYS A 307 10.03 51.75 -20.21
C LYS A 307 11.30 51.57 -21.04
N GLU A 308 12.24 52.51 -20.95
CA GLU A 308 13.56 52.46 -21.59
C GLU A 308 14.47 51.37 -20.97
N GLN A 309 14.51 51.25 -19.65
CA GLN A 309 15.27 50.17 -18.98
C GLN A 309 14.75 48.78 -19.35
N ILE A 310 13.43 48.58 -19.40
CA ILE A 310 12.81 47.33 -19.84
C ILE A 310 13.16 47.04 -21.29
N SER A 311 12.97 48.02 -22.18
CA SER A 311 13.30 47.87 -23.61
C SER A 311 14.77 47.48 -23.80
N THR A 312 15.67 48.14 -23.08
CA THR A 312 17.12 47.87 -23.11
C THR A 312 17.45 46.48 -22.57
N TRP A 313 16.86 46.06 -21.45
CA TRP A 313 17.10 44.74 -20.87
C TRP A 313 16.56 43.63 -21.77
N CYS A 314 15.37 43.80 -22.35
CA CYS A 314 14.76 42.81 -23.24
C CYS A 314 15.56 42.68 -24.55
N SER A 315 15.97 43.80 -25.16
CA SER A 315 16.83 43.83 -26.35
C SER A 315 18.17 43.11 -26.10
N LYS A 316 18.77 43.31 -24.92
CA LYS A 316 20.02 42.66 -24.51
C LYS A 316 19.91 41.13 -24.29
N HIS A 317 18.70 40.61 -24.09
CA HIS A 317 18.42 39.17 -23.90
C HIS A 317 17.64 38.54 -25.06
N GLY A 318 17.47 39.24 -26.19
CA GLY A 318 16.76 38.72 -27.37
C GLY A 318 15.24 38.57 -27.19
N LEU A 319 14.65 39.32 -26.25
CA LEU A 319 13.22 39.30 -25.96
C LEU A 319 12.52 40.48 -26.64
N ASP A 320 11.52 40.19 -27.47
CA ASP A 320 10.64 41.19 -28.10
C ASP A 320 9.38 41.39 -27.25
N VAL A 321 9.23 42.58 -26.64
CA VAL A 321 8.08 42.91 -25.80
C VAL A 321 6.97 43.51 -26.67
N GLN A 322 6.26 42.64 -27.40
CA GLN A 322 5.19 43.05 -28.29
C GLN A 322 3.96 43.60 -27.55
N ASP A 323 3.36 44.64 -28.12
CA ASP A 323 2.08 45.21 -27.70
C ASP A 323 0.98 44.13 -27.68
N PRO A 324 0.30 43.89 -26.54
CA PRO A 324 -0.86 42.99 -26.45
C PRO A 324 -1.97 43.28 -27.49
N ALA A 325 -2.10 44.52 -27.97
CA ALA A 325 -3.18 44.94 -28.88
C ALA A 325 -3.06 44.42 -30.32
N THR A 326 -1.86 44.06 -30.80
CA THR A 326 -1.61 43.78 -32.23
C THR A 326 -2.00 42.37 -32.70
N LYS A 327 -2.36 41.45 -31.80
CA LYS A 327 -2.57 40.02 -32.10
C LYS A 327 -3.90 39.67 -32.83
N HIS A 328 -4.67 40.66 -33.26
CA HIS A 328 -6.02 40.46 -33.82
C HIS A 328 -6.16 40.53 -35.35
N THR A 329 -5.07 40.73 -36.12
CA THR A 329 -5.17 40.87 -37.61
C THR A 329 -4.07 40.14 -38.41
N ALA A 330 -3.97 38.81 -38.32
CA ALA A 330 -3.21 38.01 -39.29
C ALA A 330 -3.66 36.52 -39.37
N LYS A 331 -4.64 36.19 -40.21
CA LYS A 331 -4.93 34.81 -40.65
C LYS A 331 -5.18 34.78 -42.16
N SER A 332 -4.13 34.65 -42.96
CA SER A 332 -4.23 34.23 -44.37
C SER A 332 -2.88 33.84 -44.98
N MET A 333 -2.94 32.99 -46.01
CA MET A 333 -1.87 32.61 -46.95
C MET A 333 -0.66 31.82 -46.39
N GLN A 334 0.11 31.23 -47.31
CA GLN A 334 0.69 29.89 -47.14
C GLN A 334 1.92 29.65 -48.04
N HIS A 335 2.81 28.75 -47.58
CA HIS A 335 3.98 28.16 -48.28
C HIS A 335 5.25 28.99 -48.54
N SER A 336 6.36 28.24 -48.59
CA SER A 336 7.72 28.52 -49.11
C SER A 336 8.75 29.22 -48.20
N ILE A 337 9.69 28.42 -47.66
CA ILE A 337 11.14 28.38 -48.05
C ILE A 337 11.67 29.72 -48.61
N ASP A 338 12.68 30.40 -48.04
CA ASP A 338 14.09 29.94 -47.95
C ASP A 338 15.01 30.72 -46.95
N PHE A 339 16.34 30.54 -47.07
CA PHE A 339 17.48 30.95 -46.22
C PHE A 339 17.84 32.46 -46.05
N SER A 340 18.55 32.74 -44.93
CA SER A 340 19.79 33.58 -44.79
C SER A 340 19.81 34.99 -44.12
N VAL A 341 20.62 35.08 -43.04
CA VAL A 341 21.80 35.98 -42.84
C VAL A 341 21.62 37.52 -42.62
N SER A 342 21.62 37.89 -41.32
CA SER A 342 22.59 38.81 -40.65
C SER A 342 22.50 40.35 -40.58
N ILE A 343 22.94 40.82 -39.40
CA ILE A 343 23.79 41.99 -39.07
C ILE A 343 23.16 43.35 -38.67
N ALA A 344 23.80 43.93 -37.63
CA ALA A 344 23.84 45.33 -37.16
C ALA A 344 22.70 45.87 -36.24
N SER A 345 22.99 46.76 -35.27
CA SER A 345 24.23 47.02 -34.50
C SER A 345 23.98 48.02 -33.33
N PHE A 346 24.93 48.07 -32.37
CA PHE A 346 25.17 49.11 -31.36
C PHE A 346 24.14 49.29 -30.21
N GLY A 347 24.56 49.51 -28.94
CA GLY A 347 25.92 49.39 -28.37
C GLY A 347 26.14 50.15 -27.06
N SER A 348 27.02 49.63 -26.18
CA SER A 348 27.50 50.24 -24.91
C SER A 348 26.39 50.49 -23.83
N SER A 349 26.60 50.68 -22.52
CA SER A 349 27.76 50.94 -21.62
C SER A 349 27.42 50.42 -20.18
N LEU A 350 28.29 50.37 -19.16
CA LEU A 350 29.74 50.07 -19.03
C LEU A 350 30.09 49.82 -17.52
N TYR A 351 31.26 49.19 -17.27
CA TYR A 351 32.11 49.24 -16.06
C TYR A 351 31.66 48.90 -14.61
N ASN A 352 32.23 47.79 -14.12
CA ASN A 352 33.15 47.68 -12.94
C ASN A 352 32.72 46.99 -11.62
N ILE A 353 33.72 46.26 -11.11
CA ILE A 353 33.90 45.30 -9.99
C ILE A 353 35.20 45.86 -9.27
N PRO A 354 35.54 45.67 -7.96
CA PRO A 354 35.84 44.34 -7.42
C PRO A 354 35.80 44.03 -5.88
N ASP A 355 36.06 42.73 -5.62
CA ASP A 355 36.78 42.10 -4.51
C ASP A 355 36.18 41.95 -3.08
N LEU A 356 36.63 41.00 -2.23
CA LEU A 356 37.15 39.60 -2.37
C LEU A 356 37.63 39.10 -0.98
N SER A 357 37.36 37.84 -0.58
CA SER A 357 38.30 36.98 0.20
C SER A 357 37.74 35.58 0.55
N CYS A 358 38.61 34.56 0.47
CA CYS A 358 38.42 33.18 0.98
C CYS A 358 39.15 33.03 2.35
N PHE A 359 39.21 31.92 3.12
CA PHE A 359 39.10 30.46 2.92
C PHE A 359 38.42 29.80 4.18
N THR A 360 38.45 28.51 4.58
CA THR A 360 39.29 27.31 4.28
C THR A 360 38.59 25.99 4.68
N SER A 361 39.24 24.85 4.40
CA SER A 361 38.99 23.46 4.84
C SER A 361 39.06 23.23 6.38
N ARG A 362 38.89 22.04 7.01
CA ARG A 362 39.26 20.66 6.60
C ARG A 362 38.72 19.53 7.54
N ASP A 363 38.48 18.33 6.97
CA ASP A 363 38.73 16.90 7.40
C ASP A 363 39.06 16.56 8.91
N PHE A 364 38.80 15.37 9.53
CA PHE A 364 38.19 14.05 9.17
C PHE A 364 37.94 13.16 10.46
N SER A 365 37.12 12.08 10.35
CA SER A 365 37.25 10.75 11.04
C SER A 365 37.08 10.47 12.57
N SER A 366 36.05 9.65 12.92
CA SER A 366 36.00 8.58 13.97
C SER A 366 36.06 8.97 15.48
N SER A 367 35.72 8.15 16.51
CA SER A 367 35.32 6.72 16.62
C SER A 367 34.55 6.40 17.94
N PHE A 368 33.81 5.27 17.97
CA PHE A 368 33.19 4.48 19.06
C PHE A 368 33.09 4.93 20.56
N SER A 369 31.84 5.02 21.03
CA SER A 369 31.20 4.31 22.19
C SER A 369 31.58 4.47 23.69
N THR A 370 30.48 4.43 24.47
CA THR A 370 30.23 3.83 25.82
C THR A 370 30.36 4.63 27.14
N ASP A 371 29.33 4.38 27.97
CA ASP A 371 29.14 4.51 29.42
C ASP A 371 28.96 5.87 30.14
N SER A 372 28.18 5.77 31.23
CA SER A 372 27.76 6.83 32.16
C SER A 372 28.55 6.77 33.47
N PRO A 373 28.48 7.78 34.37
CA PRO A 373 27.51 7.66 35.46
C PRO A 373 26.92 8.97 36.03
N SER A 374 25.90 8.77 36.87
CA SER A 374 25.12 9.72 37.67
C SER A 374 25.91 10.65 38.62
N TYR A 375 25.34 11.82 38.92
CA TYR A 375 25.41 12.47 40.25
C TYR A 375 24.05 13.12 40.63
N SER A 376 23.85 13.55 41.89
CA SER A 376 22.52 13.41 42.51
C SER A 376 22.11 14.41 43.61
N LYS A 377 20.77 14.61 43.78
CA LYS A 377 20.04 15.01 45.02
C LYS A 377 20.25 16.49 45.49
N ILE A 378 19.50 17.10 46.44
CA ILE A 378 18.56 16.55 47.46
C ILE A 378 17.45 17.53 47.96
N SER A 379 16.18 17.07 48.03
CA SER A 379 15.09 17.45 49.00
C SER A 379 14.59 18.92 49.12
N LYS A 380 13.43 19.28 49.74
CA LYS A 380 12.52 18.61 50.71
C LYS A 380 11.00 18.84 50.45
N SER A 381 10.18 18.00 51.09
CA SER A 381 8.71 18.09 51.33
C SER A 381 8.42 18.89 52.63
N GLY A 382 7.22 19.43 52.93
CA GLY A 382 5.90 19.44 52.27
C GLY A 382 4.76 19.89 53.25
N TYR A 383 3.57 19.29 53.14
CA TYR A 383 2.31 19.47 53.94
C TYR A 383 1.32 20.61 53.55
N PHE A 384 0.01 20.31 53.71
CA PHE A 384 -1.18 21.17 53.50
C PHE A 384 -1.71 21.74 54.84
N PRO A 385 -2.54 22.82 54.82
CA PRO A 385 -4.00 22.62 55.01
C PRO A 385 -4.91 23.54 54.14
N ARG A 386 -6.21 23.59 54.49
CA ARG A 386 -7.39 24.05 53.70
C ARG A 386 -8.06 25.31 54.30
N MET A 387 -9.05 25.88 53.59
CA MET A 387 -10.07 26.93 54.00
C MET A 387 -9.72 28.37 53.56
N GLN A 388 -10.67 29.29 53.23
CA GLN A 388 -12.15 29.21 53.14
C GLN A 388 -12.76 30.25 52.14
N THR A 389 -14.08 30.17 51.95
CA THR A 389 -15.00 31.09 51.22
C THR A 389 -15.07 32.51 51.82
N ILE A 390 -15.52 33.55 51.09
CA ILE A 390 -16.93 34.04 51.07
C ILE A 390 -17.21 35.13 49.98
N LYS A 391 -18.43 35.06 49.43
CA LYS A 391 -19.29 36.01 48.68
C LYS A 391 -18.84 37.45 48.29
N SER A 392 -19.34 37.88 47.12
CA SER A 392 -20.03 39.18 46.88
C SER A 392 -21.17 38.97 45.86
N GLU A 393 -22.22 39.81 45.89
CA GLU A 393 -23.47 39.65 45.11
C GLU A 393 -23.84 40.92 44.30
N THR A 394 -24.77 40.79 43.34
CA THR A 394 -25.51 41.86 42.59
C THR A 394 -24.75 42.67 41.50
N GLY A 395 -25.46 43.07 40.43
CA GLY A 395 -24.94 43.98 39.38
C GLY A 395 -25.49 43.83 37.96
N THR A 396 -26.82 43.87 37.74
CA THR A 396 -27.42 43.69 36.40
C THR A 396 -27.30 44.94 35.51
N ILE A 397 -26.59 44.85 34.38
CA ILE A 397 -26.82 45.70 33.18
C ILE A 397 -26.72 44.85 31.92
N THR A 398 -27.71 44.94 31.04
CA THR A 398 -27.72 44.34 29.71
C THR A 398 -27.07 45.25 28.66
N THR A 399 -26.11 44.73 27.90
CA THR A 399 -25.75 45.27 26.57
C THR A 399 -25.66 44.13 25.57
N ALA A 400 -26.39 44.25 24.45
CA ALA A 400 -26.32 43.28 23.36
C ALA A 400 -25.08 43.56 22.50
N SER A 401 -24.34 42.51 22.13
CA SER A 401 -23.23 42.57 21.17
C SER A 401 -23.24 41.32 20.29
N SER A 402 -23.03 41.53 18.99
CA SER A 402 -23.16 40.48 17.96
C SER A 402 -21.99 39.48 17.99
N PRO A 403 -22.19 38.22 17.53
CA PRO A 403 -21.18 37.17 17.66
C PRO A 403 -19.95 37.43 16.76
N SER A 404 -18.78 37.51 17.38
CA SER A 404 -17.49 37.48 16.70
C SER A 404 -17.24 36.09 16.11
N ARG A 405 -17.21 35.97 14.77
CA ARG A 405 -16.86 34.74 14.06
C ARG A 405 -15.34 34.42 14.11
N SER A 406 -14.83 34.12 15.29
CA SER A 406 -13.63 33.29 15.46
C SER A 406 -14.01 31.83 15.23
N GLY A 407 -13.44 31.19 14.20
CA GLY A 407 -13.79 29.84 13.77
C GLY A 407 -13.26 28.71 14.64
N GLU A 408 -13.25 28.88 15.96
CA GLU A 408 -13.01 27.78 16.89
C GLU A 408 -14.32 27.01 17.05
N MET A 409 -14.32 25.73 16.68
CA MET A 409 -15.47 24.85 16.90
C MET A 409 -15.46 24.46 18.39
N GLU A 410 -16.32 25.09 19.19
CA GLU A 410 -16.54 24.70 20.58
C GLU A 410 -16.84 23.19 20.62
N ILE A 411 -15.94 22.44 21.26
CA ILE A 411 -16.11 21.01 21.45
C ILE A 411 -17.04 20.83 22.64
N GLU A 412 -18.34 21.03 22.41
CA GLU A 412 -19.38 20.66 23.36
C GLU A 412 -19.16 19.21 23.78
N GLU A 413 -19.05 18.97 25.08
CA GLU A 413 -18.75 17.66 25.67
C GLU A 413 -20.09 17.00 26.05
N PRO A 414 -20.72 16.24 25.14
CA PRO A 414 -22.18 16.20 25.06
C PRO A 414 -22.84 15.28 26.08
N LEU A 415 -22.05 14.56 26.88
CA LEU A 415 -22.50 13.60 27.90
C LEU A 415 -22.08 13.99 29.32
N CYS A 416 -21.43 15.15 29.54
CA CYS A 416 -20.87 15.53 30.84
C CYS A 416 -21.91 15.64 31.98
N GLU A 417 -23.20 15.88 31.67
CA GLU A 417 -24.29 15.91 32.64
C GLU A 417 -25.19 14.67 32.61
N LEU A 418 -24.94 13.70 31.71
CA LEU A 418 -25.82 12.56 31.44
C LEU A 418 -26.25 11.82 32.71
N THR A 419 -25.30 11.52 33.60
CA THR A 419 -25.56 10.76 34.85
C THR A 419 -26.39 11.52 35.88
N ASN A 420 -26.54 12.85 35.74
CA ASN A 420 -27.35 13.69 36.64
C ASN A 420 -28.81 13.86 36.17
N LEU A 421 -29.13 13.48 34.94
CA LEU A 421 -30.46 13.67 34.36
C LEU A 421 -31.46 12.57 34.77
N PRO A 422 -32.78 12.85 34.78
CA PRO A 422 -33.83 11.83 34.80
C PRO A 422 -33.69 10.86 33.61
N LEU A 423 -34.08 9.60 33.76
CA LEU A 423 -33.81 8.54 32.77
C LEU A 423 -34.34 8.88 31.36
N GLU A 424 -35.54 9.42 31.26
CA GLU A 424 -36.17 9.77 29.99
C GLU A 424 -35.38 10.87 29.26
N ALA A 425 -34.72 11.76 30.02
CA ALA A 425 -33.79 12.75 29.48
C ALA A 425 -32.41 12.14 29.18
N GLN A 426 -31.96 11.09 29.89
CA GLN A 426 -30.75 10.34 29.53
C GLN A 426 -30.92 9.62 28.18
N ILE A 427 -32.02 8.87 28.02
CA ILE A 427 -32.36 8.17 26.78
C ILE A 427 -32.42 9.19 25.63
N LYS A 428 -33.20 10.26 25.78
CA LYS A 428 -33.30 11.30 24.76
C LYS A 428 -31.94 11.93 24.42
N LEU A 429 -31.11 12.25 25.41
CA LEU A 429 -29.78 12.82 25.17
C LEU A 429 -28.88 11.85 24.38
N ILE A 430 -28.93 10.55 24.66
CA ILE A 430 -28.21 9.53 23.88
C ILE A 430 -28.69 9.49 22.42
N GLU A 431 -29.99 9.65 22.17
CA GLU A 431 -30.55 9.67 20.80
C GLU A 431 -30.26 10.98 20.04
N ASP A 432 -30.38 12.14 20.71
CA ASP A 432 -30.03 13.47 20.19
C ASP A 432 -28.51 13.50 19.84
N VAL A 433 -27.65 12.92 20.67
CA VAL A 433 -26.20 12.81 20.41
C VAL A 433 -25.89 11.81 19.30
N ARG A 434 -26.56 10.64 19.25
CA ARG A 434 -26.42 9.66 18.15
C ARG A 434 -26.74 10.30 16.80
N SER A 435 -27.92 10.89 16.66
CA SER A 435 -28.36 11.51 15.40
C SER A 435 -27.45 12.67 14.96
N ARG A 436 -26.95 13.48 15.91
CA ARG A 436 -26.00 14.56 15.62
C ARG A 436 -24.68 14.08 15.01
N PHE A 437 -24.20 12.89 15.35
CA PHE A 437 -22.90 12.36 14.89
C PHE A 437 -22.99 11.28 13.81
N GLU A 438 -24.19 10.78 13.50
CA GLU A 438 -24.45 9.81 12.42
C GLU A 438 -23.82 10.21 11.08
N HIS A 439 -23.86 11.51 10.73
CA HIS A 439 -23.25 12.05 9.50
C HIS A 439 -21.87 12.68 9.72
N ASN A 440 -21.34 12.70 10.95
CA ASN A 440 -20.08 13.39 11.29
C ASN A 440 -19.24 12.65 12.35
N ALA A 441 -19.09 11.32 12.22
CA ALA A 441 -18.23 10.51 13.11
C ALA A 441 -16.75 10.97 13.18
N ARG A 442 -16.31 11.87 12.28
CA ARG A 442 -14.99 12.51 12.35
C ARG A 442 -14.84 13.49 13.52
N ALA A 443 -15.94 14.02 14.06
CA ALA A 443 -15.92 14.91 15.22
C ALA A 443 -15.39 14.24 16.49
N PHE A 444 -15.74 12.95 16.71
CA PHE A 444 -15.29 12.16 17.86
C PHE A 444 -13.77 12.13 18.02
N ARG A 445 -13.00 12.23 16.92
CA ARG A 445 -11.53 12.29 16.92
C ARG A 445 -10.95 13.42 17.81
N PHE A 446 -11.71 14.48 18.04
CA PHE A 446 -11.29 15.65 18.81
C PHE A 446 -11.90 15.70 20.22
N MET A 447 -12.82 14.79 20.54
CA MET A 447 -13.45 14.73 21.86
C MET A 447 -12.54 14.06 22.90
N SER A 448 -12.66 14.50 24.16
CA SER A 448 -12.00 13.87 25.30
C SER A 448 -12.56 12.47 25.54
N ALA A 449 -11.68 11.47 25.64
CA ALA A 449 -12.08 10.07 25.80
C ALA A 449 -12.77 9.82 27.15
N SER A 450 -12.19 10.29 28.26
CA SER A 450 -12.74 10.08 29.61
C SER A 450 -14.14 10.66 29.74
N LYS A 451 -14.31 11.94 29.41
CA LYS A 451 -15.59 12.68 29.53
C LYS A 451 -16.72 12.16 28.65
N PHE A 452 -16.42 11.38 27.61
CA PHE A 452 -17.44 10.73 26.78
C PHE A 452 -17.71 9.28 27.22
N LEU A 453 -16.65 8.52 27.53
CA LEU A 453 -16.77 7.11 27.92
C LEU A 453 -17.35 6.93 29.32
N GLU A 454 -16.87 7.66 30.32
CA GLU A 454 -17.27 7.47 31.72
C GLU A 454 -18.78 7.65 31.94
N PRO A 455 -19.46 8.70 31.41
CA PRO A 455 -20.92 8.80 31.49
C PRO A 455 -21.64 7.74 30.66
N LEU A 456 -21.14 7.40 29.47
CA LEU A 456 -21.79 6.44 28.55
C LEU A 456 -21.75 5.01 29.09
N ILE A 457 -20.61 4.58 29.66
CA ILE A 457 -20.49 3.27 30.31
C ILE A 457 -21.33 3.23 31.59
N THR A 458 -21.39 4.33 32.35
CA THR A 458 -22.27 4.42 33.53
C THR A 458 -23.74 4.32 33.13
N TYR A 459 -24.17 4.97 32.05
CA TYR A 459 -25.50 4.80 31.46
C TYR A 459 -25.77 3.34 31.02
N LEU A 460 -24.83 2.69 30.31
CA LEU A 460 -24.98 1.31 29.87
C LEU A 460 -25.13 0.32 31.05
N LYS A 461 -24.35 0.50 32.13
CA LYS A 461 -24.50 -0.29 33.36
C LYS A 461 -25.85 -0.05 34.04
N ASN A 462 -26.23 1.21 34.25
CA ASN A 462 -27.52 1.57 34.85
C ASN A 462 -28.72 1.06 34.04
N ALA A 463 -28.64 1.10 32.71
CA ALA A 463 -29.65 0.56 31.81
C ALA A 463 -29.74 -0.97 31.94
N HIS A 464 -28.60 -1.66 32.01
CA HIS A 464 -28.55 -3.11 32.20
C HIS A 464 -29.12 -3.56 33.55
N GLU A 465 -28.73 -2.90 34.65
CA GLU A 465 -29.21 -3.24 36.01
C GLU A 465 -30.72 -3.04 36.18
N ARG A 466 -31.31 -2.04 35.50
CA ARG A 466 -32.72 -1.68 35.65
C ARG A 466 -33.65 -2.35 34.64
N TYR A 467 -33.17 -2.61 33.43
CA TYR A 467 -33.97 -3.10 32.30
C TYR A 467 -33.43 -4.40 31.68
N GLY A 468 -32.42 -5.03 32.28
CA GLY A 468 -31.81 -6.27 31.81
C GLY A 468 -31.22 -6.09 30.41
N THR A 469 -31.86 -6.71 29.43
CA THR A 469 -31.49 -6.61 28.01
C THR A 469 -32.65 -6.08 27.17
N THR A 470 -33.45 -5.16 27.72
CA THR A 470 -34.47 -4.41 26.97
C THR A 470 -33.78 -3.64 25.84
N GLY A 471 -33.97 -4.14 24.62
CA GLY A 471 -33.06 -3.93 23.50
C GLY A 471 -32.71 -2.46 23.25
N ASP A 472 -33.72 -1.66 22.91
CA ASP A 472 -33.53 -0.34 22.30
C ASP A 472 -32.73 0.65 23.16
N ILE A 473 -32.86 0.58 24.49
CA ILE A 473 -32.14 1.46 25.44
C ILE A 473 -30.63 1.16 25.43
N VAL A 474 -30.28 -0.14 25.52
CA VAL A 474 -28.89 -0.61 25.54
C VAL A 474 -28.28 -0.56 24.14
N LYS A 475 -29.02 -1.01 23.12
CA LYS A 475 -28.70 -0.91 21.68
C LYS A 475 -28.35 0.52 21.28
N SER A 476 -29.13 1.52 21.70
CA SER A 476 -28.85 2.93 21.42
C SER A 476 -27.52 3.40 22.04
N GLY A 477 -27.22 2.99 23.27
CA GLY A 477 -25.94 3.28 23.93
C GLY A 477 -24.75 2.56 23.28
N LEU A 478 -24.91 1.30 22.87
CA LEU A 478 -23.86 0.52 22.20
C LEU A 478 -23.58 1.01 20.78
N VAL A 479 -24.60 1.42 20.02
CA VAL A 479 -24.42 2.07 18.70
C VAL A 479 -23.69 3.42 18.84
N LEU A 480 -23.96 4.19 19.90
CA LEU A 480 -23.21 5.42 20.18
C LEU A 480 -21.75 5.12 20.57
N LEU A 481 -21.52 4.10 21.40
CA LEU A 481 -20.18 3.65 21.78
C LEU A 481 -19.38 3.17 20.57
N LEU A 482 -19.99 2.35 19.70
CA LEU A 482 -19.43 1.88 18.43
C LEU A 482 -19.01 3.06 17.53
N SER A 483 -19.90 4.03 17.37
CA SER A 483 -19.66 5.25 16.59
C SER A 483 -18.48 6.05 17.16
N PHE A 484 -18.39 6.15 18.49
CA PHE A 484 -17.32 6.84 19.19
C PHE A 484 -15.96 6.15 19.03
N VAL A 485 -15.84 4.85 19.32
CA VAL A 485 -14.55 4.12 19.22
C VAL A 485 -14.06 4.01 17.77
N SER A 486 -14.99 3.93 16.82
CA SER A 486 -14.68 3.99 15.37
C SER A 486 -14.09 5.35 14.97
N GLY A 487 -14.65 6.45 15.49
CA GLY A 487 -14.19 7.82 15.22
C GLY A 487 -12.92 8.21 16.00
N ASN A 488 -12.72 7.66 17.19
CA ASN A 488 -11.64 8.02 18.12
C ASN A 488 -10.85 6.79 18.60
N ARG A 489 -9.99 6.27 17.72
CA ARG A 489 -9.13 5.09 18.02
C ARG A 489 -8.28 5.24 19.28
N LYS A 490 -7.86 6.46 19.66
CA LYS A 490 -7.11 6.69 20.90
C LYS A 490 -7.92 6.39 22.15
N ALA A 491 -9.24 6.55 22.09
CA ALA A 491 -10.11 6.26 23.22
C ALA A 491 -10.14 4.76 23.59
N ILE A 492 -9.76 3.88 22.66
CA ILE A 492 -9.66 2.42 22.88
C ILE A 492 -8.57 2.11 23.92
N GLU A 493 -7.45 2.85 23.92
CA GLU A 493 -6.36 2.69 24.89
C GLU A 493 -6.85 3.02 26.33
N SER A 494 -7.73 4.01 26.46
CA SER A 494 -8.35 4.46 27.71
C SER A 494 -9.58 3.68 28.17
N LEU A 495 -9.99 2.60 27.48
CA LEU A 495 -11.07 1.72 27.98
C LEU A 495 -10.56 0.92 29.19
N GLU A 496 -11.26 0.99 30.32
CA GLU A 496 -10.94 0.22 31.52
C GLU A 496 -11.45 -1.24 31.42
N GLU A 497 -10.91 -2.13 32.25
CA GLU A 497 -11.16 -3.59 32.20
C GLU A 497 -12.62 -3.95 32.50
N ASP A 498 -13.28 -3.15 33.33
CA ASP A 498 -14.70 -3.27 33.67
C ASP A 498 -15.61 -2.96 32.46
N VAL A 499 -15.17 -2.12 31.53
CA VAL A 499 -15.89 -1.86 30.27
C VAL A 499 -15.94 -3.13 29.43
N PHE A 500 -14.81 -3.83 29.29
CA PHE A 500 -14.74 -5.11 28.58
C PHE A 500 -15.59 -6.18 29.26
N LYS A 501 -15.62 -6.22 30.60
CA LYS A 501 -16.52 -7.11 31.36
C LYS A 501 -17.99 -6.76 31.15
N THR A 502 -18.34 -5.48 31.07
CA THR A 502 -19.71 -5.02 30.77
C THR A 502 -20.13 -5.43 29.34
N LEU A 503 -19.26 -5.23 28.34
CA LEU A 503 -19.49 -5.67 26.96
C LEU A 503 -19.56 -7.20 26.83
N SER A 504 -18.76 -7.94 27.61
CA SER A 504 -18.75 -9.42 27.68
C SER A 504 -20.10 -9.99 28.13
N VAL A 505 -20.81 -9.31 29.03
CA VAL A 505 -22.19 -9.64 29.42
C VAL A 505 -23.18 -9.38 28.28
N PHE A 506 -23.03 -8.27 27.53
CA PHE A 506 -23.89 -7.98 26.39
C PHE A 506 -23.73 -8.96 25.21
N LEU A 507 -22.54 -9.53 24.99
CA LEU A 507 -22.36 -10.66 24.05
C LEU A 507 -23.20 -11.90 24.43
N GLY A 508 -23.55 -12.06 25.72
CA GLY A 508 -24.43 -13.13 26.18
C GLY A 508 -25.92 -12.86 25.99
N SER A 509 -26.31 -11.74 25.35
CA SER A 509 -27.72 -11.34 25.17
C SER A 509 -28.24 -11.67 23.78
N GLU A 510 -29.35 -12.40 23.71
CA GLU A 510 -30.11 -12.63 22.46
C GLU A 510 -30.61 -11.34 21.77
N VAL A 511 -30.60 -10.20 22.47
CA VAL A 511 -31.19 -8.92 22.01
C VAL A 511 -30.15 -7.87 21.59
N VAL A 512 -28.94 -7.91 22.18
CA VAL A 512 -27.88 -6.89 21.95
C VAL A 512 -26.48 -7.47 21.71
N ALA A 513 -26.37 -8.78 21.47
CA ALA A 513 -25.09 -9.39 21.09
C ALA A 513 -24.53 -8.81 19.78
N GLU A 514 -25.38 -8.43 18.82
CA GLU A 514 -24.96 -7.82 17.55
C GLU A 514 -24.19 -6.50 17.77
N GLU A 515 -24.74 -5.56 18.53
CA GLU A 515 -24.06 -4.29 18.82
C GLU A 515 -22.81 -4.47 19.69
N ALA A 516 -22.87 -5.36 20.68
CA ALA A 516 -21.71 -5.68 21.51
C ALA A 516 -20.57 -6.28 20.66
N LEU A 517 -20.90 -7.19 19.75
CA LEU A 517 -19.96 -7.83 18.83
C LEU A 517 -19.34 -6.82 17.86
N ASN A 518 -20.13 -5.90 17.31
CA ASN A 518 -19.63 -4.80 16.48
C ASN A 518 -18.65 -3.89 17.24
N VAL A 519 -18.88 -3.62 18.54
CA VAL A 519 -17.91 -2.90 19.39
C VAL A 519 -16.63 -3.72 19.59
N PHE A 520 -16.73 -5.02 19.86
CA PHE A 520 -15.55 -5.90 20.00
C PHE A 520 -14.74 -6.00 18.70
N GLU A 521 -15.38 -6.09 17.53
CA GLU A 521 -14.67 -6.12 16.25
C GLU A 521 -13.81 -4.86 16.06
N VAL A 522 -14.41 -3.67 16.21
CA VAL A 522 -13.68 -2.40 16.02
C VAL A 522 -12.52 -2.25 17.01
N ILE A 523 -12.66 -2.73 18.24
CA ILE A 523 -11.56 -2.73 19.22
C ILE A 523 -10.47 -3.73 18.82
N SER A 524 -10.85 -4.97 18.48
CA SER A 524 -9.93 -6.05 18.09
C SER A 524 -9.04 -5.68 16.89
N ASN A 525 -9.58 -4.90 15.96
CA ASN A 525 -8.91 -4.44 14.73
C ASN A 525 -7.95 -3.25 14.98
N HIS A 526 -8.02 -2.56 16.13
CA HIS A 526 -7.41 -1.24 16.28
C HIS A 526 -6.52 -1.03 17.53
N SER A 527 -6.43 -1.97 18.47
CA SER A 527 -5.47 -1.83 19.59
C SER A 527 -4.99 -3.16 20.19
N HIS A 528 -3.68 -3.38 20.15
CA HIS A 528 -3.03 -4.47 20.89
C HIS A 528 -3.22 -4.33 22.42
N HIS A 529 -3.37 -3.10 22.94
CA HIS A 529 -3.66 -2.84 24.37
C HIS A 529 -5.11 -3.18 24.77
N GLY A 530 -6.00 -3.43 23.82
CA GLY A 530 -7.32 -4.00 24.09
C GLY A 530 -7.28 -5.50 24.33
N LEU A 531 -6.36 -6.23 23.68
CA LEU A 531 -6.39 -7.69 23.60
C LEU A 531 -6.29 -8.38 24.97
N SER A 532 -5.35 -7.98 25.82
CA SER A 532 -5.20 -8.56 27.18
C SER A 532 -6.40 -8.23 28.08
N LYS A 533 -7.00 -7.04 27.94
CA LYS A 533 -8.25 -6.67 28.63
C LYS A 533 -9.45 -7.51 28.16
N ILE A 534 -9.50 -7.85 26.86
CA ILE A 534 -10.52 -8.73 26.29
C ILE A 534 -10.38 -10.15 26.85
N ALA A 535 -9.17 -10.72 26.91
CA ALA A 535 -8.90 -12.01 27.57
C ALA A 535 -9.38 -12.00 29.04
N SER A 536 -8.94 -11.01 29.83
CA SER A 536 -9.33 -10.85 31.25
C SER A 536 -10.82 -10.57 31.49
N SER A 537 -11.61 -10.31 30.44
CA SER A 537 -13.05 -10.04 30.54
C SER A 537 -13.94 -11.28 30.35
N GLY A 538 -13.36 -12.43 29.99
CA GLY A 538 -14.11 -13.65 29.64
C GLY A 538 -14.91 -13.57 28.34
N ALA A 539 -14.80 -12.45 27.59
CA ALA A 539 -15.52 -12.23 26.34
C ALA A 539 -15.23 -13.31 25.29
N LEU A 540 -14.05 -13.92 25.32
CA LEU A 540 -13.71 -15.06 24.46
C LEU A 540 -14.71 -16.21 24.62
N SER A 541 -15.10 -16.56 25.85
CA SER A 541 -16.10 -17.60 26.10
C SER A 541 -17.49 -17.24 25.56
N SER A 542 -17.84 -15.95 25.48
CA SER A 542 -19.07 -15.48 24.84
C SER A 542 -18.97 -15.53 23.32
N LEU A 543 -17.84 -15.10 22.74
CA LEU A 543 -17.57 -15.17 21.29
C LEU A 543 -17.62 -16.60 20.75
N LEU A 544 -17.01 -17.57 21.46
CA LEU A 544 -17.06 -18.98 21.05
C LEU A 544 -18.49 -19.53 21.03
N LYS A 545 -19.34 -19.16 22.00
CA LYS A 545 -20.77 -19.56 22.03
C LYS A 545 -21.58 -18.92 20.89
N ILE A 546 -21.27 -17.69 20.50
CA ILE A 546 -21.88 -17.04 19.34
C ILE A 546 -21.51 -17.79 18.06
N VAL A 547 -20.24 -18.18 17.92
CA VAL A 547 -19.75 -19.00 16.80
C VAL A 547 -20.37 -20.41 16.79
N GLU A 548 -20.66 -21.00 17.94
CA GLU A 548 -21.39 -22.27 18.07
C GLU A 548 -22.91 -22.17 17.89
N SER A 549 -23.47 -20.95 17.78
CA SER A 549 -24.90 -20.72 17.63
C SER A 549 -25.42 -21.08 16.22
N ARG A 550 -26.70 -20.81 15.96
CA ARG A 550 -27.33 -20.91 14.63
C ARG A 550 -27.53 -19.56 13.93
N ALA A 551 -26.94 -18.49 14.47
CA ALA A 551 -27.12 -17.14 13.94
C ALA A 551 -26.00 -16.82 12.94
N GLU A 552 -26.13 -17.27 11.68
CA GLU A 552 -25.10 -17.19 10.63
C GLU A 552 -24.44 -15.80 10.54
N HIS A 553 -25.23 -14.72 10.58
CA HIS A 553 -24.75 -13.33 10.55
C HIS A 553 -23.86 -12.94 11.75
N LEU A 554 -24.09 -13.54 12.93
CA LEU A 554 -23.22 -13.35 14.10
C LEU A 554 -22.02 -14.30 14.08
N GLN A 555 -22.14 -15.49 13.46
CA GLN A 555 -21.04 -16.43 13.33
C GLN A 555 -19.90 -15.86 12.48
N GLU A 556 -20.20 -15.22 11.35
CA GLU A 556 -19.18 -14.56 10.52
C GLU A 556 -18.48 -13.42 11.27
N GLN A 557 -19.25 -12.50 11.86
CA GLN A 557 -18.74 -11.35 12.61
C GLN A 557 -17.92 -11.77 13.85
N ALA A 558 -18.31 -12.87 14.50
CA ALA A 558 -17.55 -13.45 15.61
C ALA A 558 -16.29 -14.18 15.13
N MET A 559 -16.30 -14.90 14.00
CA MET A 559 -15.10 -15.47 13.41
C MET A 559 -14.10 -14.39 12.95
N ILE A 560 -14.57 -13.26 12.40
CA ILE A 560 -13.73 -12.11 12.06
C ILE A 560 -13.11 -11.51 13.33
N THR A 561 -13.90 -11.33 14.39
CA THR A 561 -13.42 -10.85 15.69
C THR A 561 -12.37 -11.79 16.28
N LEU A 562 -12.64 -13.10 16.36
CA LEU A 562 -11.70 -14.12 16.84
C LEU A 562 -10.41 -14.14 16.02
N LYS A 563 -10.50 -14.00 14.68
CA LYS A 563 -9.34 -13.90 13.80
C LYS A 563 -8.46 -12.70 14.16
N ASN A 564 -9.04 -11.53 14.42
CA ASN A 564 -8.28 -10.35 14.85
C ASN A 564 -7.65 -10.56 16.24
N LEU A 565 -8.41 -11.13 17.19
CA LEU A 565 -7.95 -11.42 18.55
C LEU A 565 -6.81 -12.46 18.60
N SER A 566 -6.80 -13.43 17.69
CA SER A 566 -5.74 -14.46 17.60
C SER A 566 -4.34 -13.90 17.32
N SER A 567 -4.21 -12.60 16.99
CA SER A 567 -2.91 -11.92 16.95
C SER A 567 -2.19 -11.85 18.30
N SER A 568 -2.88 -12.09 19.43
CA SER A 568 -2.25 -12.26 20.75
C SER A 568 -1.99 -13.73 21.08
N SER A 569 -0.76 -14.04 21.48
CA SER A 569 -0.37 -15.37 21.98
C SER A 569 -1.11 -15.76 23.26
N GLU A 570 -1.46 -14.80 24.12
CA GLU A 570 -2.26 -15.04 25.33
C GLU A 570 -3.67 -15.56 24.96
N ILE A 571 -4.31 -14.93 23.98
CA ILE A 571 -5.64 -15.33 23.49
C ILE A 571 -5.57 -16.67 22.75
N CYS A 572 -4.52 -16.92 21.96
CA CYS A 572 -4.28 -18.24 21.36
C CYS A 572 -4.20 -19.35 22.42
N LEU A 573 -3.49 -19.13 23.53
CA LEU A 573 -3.42 -20.08 24.63
C LEU A 573 -4.77 -20.25 25.36
N GLU A 574 -5.58 -19.20 25.45
CA GLU A 574 -6.95 -19.26 26.00
C GLU A 574 -7.90 -20.04 25.07
N MET A 575 -7.90 -19.77 23.76
CA MET A 575 -8.69 -20.49 22.74
C MET A 575 -8.46 -22.01 22.78
N VAL A 576 -7.20 -22.44 22.87
CA VAL A 576 -6.85 -23.85 23.04
C VAL A 576 -7.37 -24.39 24.38
N SER A 577 -7.26 -23.61 25.45
CA SER A 577 -7.71 -24.03 26.80
C SER A 577 -9.24 -24.08 26.93
N LEU A 578 -9.98 -23.41 26.06
CA LEU A 578 -11.43 -23.50 25.91
C LEU A 578 -11.88 -24.61 24.93
N GLY A 579 -10.95 -25.37 24.33
CA GLY A 579 -11.26 -26.50 23.46
C GLY A 579 -11.69 -26.14 22.02
N PHE A 580 -11.41 -24.92 21.56
CA PHE A 580 -11.93 -24.43 20.26
C PHE A 580 -11.40 -25.20 19.03
N MET A 581 -10.34 -26.00 19.17
CA MET A 581 -9.62 -26.64 18.05
C MET A 581 -10.50 -27.55 17.19
N GLU A 582 -11.25 -28.48 17.78
CA GLU A 582 -12.15 -29.38 17.05
C GLU A 582 -13.16 -28.59 16.20
N LYS A 583 -13.67 -27.49 16.78
CA LYS A 583 -14.66 -26.64 16.13
C LYS A 583 -14.04 -25.77 15.04
N LEU A 584 -12.80 -25.33 15.23
CA LEU A 584 -12.00 -24.59 14.25
C LEU A 584 -11.66 -25.47 13.03
N THR A 585 -11.34 -26.75 13.22
CA THR A 585 -11.20 -27.73 12.12
C THR A 585 -12.50 -27.90 11.34
N PHE A 586 -13.64 -28.01 12.02
CA PHE A 586 -14.96 -28.07 11.37
C PHE A 586 -15.32 -26.80 10.56
N PHE A 587 -14.84 -25.62 10.96
CA PHE A 587 -15.00 -24.39 10.18
C PHE A 587 -13.99 -24.24 9.05
N LEU A 588 -12.81 -24.87 9.16
CA LEU A 588 -11.83 -24.90 8.08
C LEU A 588 -12.40 -25.60 6.82
N GLN A 589 -13.19 -26.64 7.04
CA GLN A 589 -13.94 -27.40 6.01
C GLN A 589 -15.15 -26.64 5.44
N GLN A 590 -15.38 -25.38 5.80
CA GLN A 590 -16.48 -24.56 5.28
C GLN A 590 -15.95 -23.32 4.56
N ASN A 591 -16.19 -23.24 3.24
CA ASN A 591 -15.74 -22.15 2.36
C ASN A 591 -16.15 -20.71 2.77
N VAL A 592 -17.05 -20.56 3.76
CA VAL A 592 -17.46 -19.27 4.33
C VAL A 592 -16.52 -18.82 5.47
N PHE A 593 -15.91 -19.78 6.17
CA PHE A 593 -15.10 -19.56 7.37
C PHE A 593 -13.66 -20.09 7.26
N SER A 594 -13.31 -20.80 6.18
CA SER A 594 -12.00 -21.37 5.87
C SER A 594 -10.88 -20.34 6.03
N LYS A 595 -11.02 -19.19 5.37
CA LYS A 595 -10.11 -18.04 5.44
C LYS A 595 -9.88 -17.48 6.84
N GLN A 596 -10.93 -17.32 7.65
CA GLN A 596 -10.82 -16.88 9.04
C GLN A 596 -10.13 -17.96 9.87
N SER A 597 -10.48 -19.22 9.64
CA SER A 597 -10.01 -20.39 10.39
C SER A 597 -8.52 -20.65 10.18
N ILE A 598 -8.03 -20.65 8.93
CA ILE A 598 -6.62 -20.89 8.61
C ILE A 598 -5.70 -19.79 9.18
N VAL A 599 -6.16 -18.53 9.24
CA VAL A 599 -5.40 -17.44 9.87
C VAL A 599 -5.33 -17.60 11.39
N ILE A 600 -6.40 -18.06 12.04
CA ILE A 600 -6.39 -18.41 13.48
C ILE A 600 -5.42 -19.57 13.73
N LEU A 601 -5.46 -20.64 12.91
CA LEU A 601 -4.56 -21.79 12.99
C LEU A 601 -3.08 -21.39 12.82
N ARG A 602 -2.75 -20.52 11.85
CA ARG A 602 -1.38 -19.99 11.70
C ARG A 602 -0.95 -19.20 12.94
N ASN A 603 -1.83 -18.39 13.51
CA ASN A 603 -1.49 -17.61 14.69
C ASN A 603 -1.30 -18.50 15.94
N LEU A 604 -2.10 -19.57 16.08
CA LEU A 604 -1.93 -20.62 17.09
C LEU A 604 -0.59 -21.36 16.95
N CYS A 605 -0.19 -21.71 15.72
CA CYS A 605 1.03 -22.44 15.37
C CYS A 605 2.33 -21.74 15.81
N ASN A 606 2.30 -20.42 16.08
CA ASN A 606 3.42 -19.72 16.71
C ASN A 606 3.69 -20.19 18.15
N THR A 607 2.69 -20.73 18.85
CA THR A 607 2.81 -21.23 20.22
C THR A 607 3.01 -22.75 20.24
N GLU A 608 3.84 -23.27 21.15
CA GLU A 608 4.07 -24.73 21.24
C GLU A 608 2.79 -25.49 21.60
N LYS A 609 1.96 -24.95 22.51
CA LYS A 609 0.66 -25.55 22.84
C LYS A 609 -0.28 -25.57 21.63
N GLY A 610 -0.26 -24.52 20.81
CA GLY A 610 -1.02 -24.46 19.56
C GLY A 610 -0.54 -25.48 18.53
N ARG A 611 0.78 -25.66 18.35
CA ARG A 611 1.34 -26.71 17.48
C ARG A 611 0.89 -28.10 17.89
N VAL A 612 1.09 -28.45 19.16
CA VAL A 612 0.67 -29.74 19.73
C VAL A 612 -0.82 -29.98 19.46
N CYS A 613 -1.69 -29.01 19.74
CA CYS A 613 -3.12 -29.20 19.49
C CYS A 613 -3.52 -29.19 18.00
N ILE A 614 -2.76 -28.55 17.10
CA ILE A 614 -2.97 -28.68 15.63
C ILE A 614 -2.63 -30.11 15.18
N THR A 615 -1.57 -30.71 15.71
CA THR A 615 -1.15 -32.08 15.39
C THR A 615 -1.97 -33.17 16.09
N GLU A 616 -2.57 -32.88 17.25
CA GLU A 616 -3.42 -33.82 18.01
C GLU A 616 -4.91 -33.77 17.63
N THR A 617 -5.39 -32.69 16.99
CA THR A 617 -6.81 -32.55 16.62
C THR A 617 -7.11 -33.38 15.36
N PRO A 618 -7.96 -34.44 15.44
CA PRO A 618 -8.15 -35.37 14.32
C PRO A 618 -8.60 -34.70 13.03
N GLY A 619 -7.89 -34.94 11.93
CA GLY A 619 -8.21 -34.38 10.61
C GLY A 619 -7.88 -32.90 10.45
N CYS A 620 -7.27 -32.23 11.45
CA CYS A 620 -6.84 -30.85 11.31
C CYS A 620 -5.72 -30.70 10.29
N LEU A 621 -4.70 -31.57 10.33
CA LEU A 621 -3.63 -31.58 9.33
C LEU A 621 -4.15 -31.88 7.92
N ALA A 622 -5.01 -32.89 7.77
CA ALA A 622 -5.67 -33.21 6.50
C ALA A 622 -6.43 -32.00 5.92
N SER A 623 -7.24 -31.32 6.74
CA SER A 623 -8.02 -30.14 6.33
C SER A 623 -7.14 -28.91 6.02
N ILE A 624 -5.93 -28.82 6.60
CA ILE A 624 -4.92 -27.81 6.23
C ILE A 624 -4.26 -28.18 4.89
N SER A 625 -3.98 -29.47 4.65
CA SER A 625 -3.41 -29.96 3.39
C SER A 625 -4.37 -29.82 2.21
N GLU A 626 -5.68 -30.02 2.40
CA GLU A 626 -6.71 -29.76 1.37
C GLU A 626 -6.68 -28.30 0.86
N LEU A 627 -6.31 -27.34 1.70
CA LEU A 627 -6.17 -25.93 1.31
C LEU A 627 -4.91 -25.62 0.48
N LEU A 628 -4.01 -26.59 0.28
CA LEU A 628 -2.93 -26.48 -0.72
C LEU A 628 -3.47 -26.51 -2.16
N ASP A 629 -4.67 -27.06 -2.37
CA ASP A 629 -5.36 -27.06 -3.65
C ASP A 629 -6.39 -25.91 -3.78
N SER A 630 -6.40 -24.94 -2.86
CA SER A 630 -7.31 -23.78 -2.89
C SER A 630 -6.89 -22.72 -3.93
N ASP A 631 -7.85 -22.27 -4.75
CA ASP A 631 -7.71 -21.10 -5.64
C ASP A 631 -7.45 -19.79 -4.86
N VAL A 632 -7.67 -19.76 -3.54
CA VAL A 632 -7.50 -18.57 -2.70
C VAL A 632 -6.06 -18.49 -2.19
N SER A 633 -5.23 -17.67 -2.85
CA SER A 633 -3.80 -17.45 -2.51
C SER A 633 -3.55 -17.19 -1.01
N GLU A 634 -4.48 -16.53 -0.31
CA GLU A 634 -4.36 -16.28 1.14
C GLU A 634 -4.56 -17.56 1.97
N GLU A 635 -5.44 -18.48 1.58
CA GLU A 635 -5.61 -19.77 2.28
C GLU A 635 -4.40 -20.66 2.02
N LEU A 636 -4.00 -20.77 0.75
CA LEU A 636 -2.81 -21.46 0.27
C LEU A 636 -1.53 -21.03 1.03
N GLU A 637 -1.25 -19.72 1.08
CA GLU A 637 -0.04 -19.18 1.72
C GLU A 637 -0.06 -19.38 3.24
N ASN A 638 -1.23 -19.30 3.89
CA ASN A 638 -1.34 -19.61 5.32
C ASN A 638 -1.20 -21.13 5.60
N ALA A 639 -1.72 -22.00 4.74
CA ALA A 639 -1.58 -23.46 4.87
C ALA A 639 -0.11 -23.90 4.74
N ILE A 640 0.59 -23.43 3.69
CA ILE A 640 2.04 -23.63 3.52
C ILE A 640 2.80 -23.11 4.75
N SER A 641 2.44 -21.93 5.25
CA SER A 641 3.08 -21.34 6.44
C SER A 641 2.90 -22.17 7.72
N ILE A 642 1.76 -22.85 7.91
CA ILE A 642 1.53 -23.74 9.07
C ILE A 642 2.36 -25.02 8.92
N LEU A 643 2.26 -25.69 7.77
CA LEU A 643 2.93 -26.97 7.53
C LEU A 643 4.45 -26.81 7.61
N LEU A 644 5.02 -25.74 7.01
CA LEU A 644 6.44 -25.41 7.14
C LEU A 644 6.84 -25.09 8.59
N GLN A 645 6.03 -24.33 9.33
CA GLN A 645 6.29 -24.01 10.74
C GLN A 645 6.21 -25.24 11.67
N LEU A 646 5.44 -26.26 11.31
CA LEU A 646 5.44 -27.56 11.99
C LEU A 646 6.71 -28.34 11.66
N CYS A 647 7.01 -28.56 10.38
CA CYS A 647 8.11 -29.41 9.93
C CYS A 647 9.50 -28.87 10.37
N VAL A 648 9.69 -27.55 10.34
CA VAL A 648 10.95 -26.91 10.78
C VAL A 648 11.17 -26.98 12.30
N GLN A 649 10.17 -27.37 13.10
CA GLN A 649 10.29 -27.46 14.57
C GLN A 649 10.61 -28.87 15.08
N LYS A 650 10.07 -29.93 14.46
CA LYS A 650 10.22 -31.33 14.92
C LYS A 650 10.04 -32.31 13.76
N MET A 651 10.91 -33.33 13.68
CA MET A 651 10.78 -34.42 12.70
C MET A 651 9.49 -35.22 12.90
N GLU A 652 9.05 -35.37 14.15
CA GLU A 652 7.78 -36.02 14.49
C GLU A 652 6.58 -35.26 13.92
N TYR A 653 6.67 -33.95 13.72
CA TYR A 653 5.60 -33.20 13.05
C TYR A 653 5.65 -33.38 11.52
N CYS A 654 6.82 -33.68 10.93
CA CYS A 654 6.93 -34.01 9.51
C CYS A 654 6.23 -35.34 9.19
N ASP A 655 6.46 -36.40 9.99
CA ASP A 655 5.74 -37.68 9.86
C ASP A 655 4.23 -37.46 9.88
N LEU A 656 3.70 -36.75 10.90
CA LEU A 656 2.27 -36.49 11.03
C LEU A 656 1.72 -35.73 9.81
N VAL A 657 2.50 -34.80 9.25
CA VAL A 657 2.15 -34.03 8.05
C VAL A 657 2.15 -34.90 6.78
N VAL A 658 3.07 -35.85 6.62
CA VAL A 658 3.07 -36.81 5.51
C VAL A 658 1.95 -37.85 5.65
N ARG A 659 1.75 -38.36 6.87
CA ARG A 659 0.80 -39.43 7.20
C ARG A 659 -0.66 -38.99 7.17
N GLU A 660 -0.95 -37.72 7.43
CA GLU A 660 -2.32 -37.15 7.40
C GLU A 660 -2.56 -36.17 6.24
N GLY A 661 -1.50 -35.68 5.59
CA GLY A 661 -1.59 -34.74 4.47
C GLY A 661 -1.96 -35.43 3.15
N THR A 662 -3.21 -35.29 2.73
CA THR A 662 -3.66 -35.83 1.43
C THR A 662 -2.93 -35.14 0.27
N ASN A 663 -2.36 -35.94 -0.65
CA ASN A 663 -1.66 -35.52 -1.87
C ASN A 663 -0.49 -34.54 -1.70
N ILE A 664 0.03 -34.32 -0.48
CA ILE A 664 0.88 -33.16 -0.12
C ILE A 664 2.05 -32.90 -1.10
N TYR A 665 2.86 -33.91 -1.43
CA TYR A 665 3.97 -33.76 -2.39
C TYR A 665 3.51 -33.32 -3.79
N SER A 666 2.34 -33.78 -4.26
CA SER A 666 1.80 -33.43 -5.57
C SER A 666 1.35 -31.97 -5.60
N SER A 667 0.60 -31.53 -4.59
CA SER A 667 0.15 -30.14 -4.47
C SER A 667 1.36 -29.20 -4.33
N LEU A 668 2.32 -29.51 -3.44
CA LEU A 668 3.54 -28.70 -3.27
C LEU A 668 4.40 -28.62 -4.54
N LEU A 669 4.52 -29.71 -5.30
CA LEU A 669 5.24 -29.71 -6.59
C LEU A 669 4.51 -28.84 -7.64
N LEU A 670 3.18 -28.85 -7.67
CA LEU A 670 2.38 -27.98 -8.54
C LEU A 670 2.52 -26.50 -8.13
N ILE A 671 2.51 -26.19 -6.83
CA ILE A 671 2.70 -24.85 -6.27
C ILE A 671 4.11 -24.33 -6.56
N SER A 672 5.16 -25.12 -6.30
CA SER A 672 6.57 -24.77 -6.56
C SER A 672 6.82 -24.41 -8.04
N ASN A 673 6.08 -25.02 -8.97
CA ASN A 673 6.17 -24.66 -10.39
C ASN A 673 5.32 -23.44 -10.80
N ASN A 674 4.14 -23.24 -10.19
CA ASN A 674 3.09 -22.38 -10.76
C ASN A 674 2.52 -21.27 -9.85
N GLY A 675 2.70 -21.31 -8.52
CA GLY A 675 2.05 -20.41 -7.55
C GLY A 675 2.53 -18.95 -7.53
N THR A 676 2.26 -18.20 -6.46
CA THR A 676 2.90 -16.89 -6.18
C THR A 676 4.40 -17.08 -5.94
N GLU A 677 5.21 -16.00 -5.95
CA GLU A 677 6.66 -16.17 -5.70
C GLU A 677 6.89 -16.57 -4.23
N GLU A 678 6.06 -16.02 -3.34
CA GLU A 678 5.95 -16.35 -1.92
C GLU A 678 5.56 -17.83 -1.70
N ALA A 679 4.47 -18.30 -2.33
CA ALA A 679 4.05 -19.71 -2.23
C ALA A 679 5.07 -20.68 -2.85
N LYS A 680 5.77 -20.31 -3.93
CA LYS A 680 6.86 -21.14 -4.48
C LYS A 680 7.99 -21.35 -3.49
N VAL A 681 8.44 -20.29 -2.82
CA VAL A 681 9.52 -20.37 -1.84
C VAL A 681 9.09 -21.25 -0.67
N GLY A 682 7.92 -20.98 -0.08
CA GLY A 682 7.39 -21.78 1.02
C GLY A 682 7.17 -23.26 0.67
N ALA A 683 6.62 -23.55 -0.52
CA ALA A 683 6.41 -24.92 -0.97
C ALA A 683 7.73 -25.66 -1.27
N SER A 684 8.74 -24.97 -1.79
CA SER A 684 10.06 -25.58 -2.05
C SER A 684 10.87 -25.81 -0.76
N GLU A 685 10.72 -24.92 0.22
CA GLU A 685 11.34 -25.10 1.54
C GLU A 685 10.64 -26.19 2.36
N LEU A 686 9.32 -26.32 2.23
CA LEU A 686 8.54 -27.42 2.82
C LEU A 686 8.85 -28.76 2.17
N LEU A 687 8.96 -28.84 0.83
CA LEU A 687 9.40 -30.06 0.15
C LEU A 687 10.75 -30.55 0.69
N ARG A 688 11.77 -29.67 0.78
CA ARG A 688 13.06 -30.02 1.39
C ARG A 688 12.92 -30.54 2.83
N ALA A 689 12.06 -29.91 3.65
CA ALA A 689 11.84 -30.31 5.04
C ALA A 689 11.08 -31.65 5.20
N LEU A 690 10.43 -32.14 4.14
CA LEU A 690 9.82 -33.48 4.08
C LEU A 690 10.77 -34.51 3.43
N GLU A 691 11.52 -34.11 2.41
CA GLU A 691 12.59 -34.92 1.78
C GLU A 691 13.68 -35.32 2.80
N GLU A 692 13.99 -34.44 3.76
CA GLU A 692 14.89 -34.72 4.90
C GLU A 692 14.35 -35.80 5.88
N VAL A 693 13.09 -36.24 5.76
CA VAL A 693 12.52 -37.40 6.47
C VAL A 693 12.65 -38.68 5.63
N ASP A 694 12.32 -38.56 4.34
CA ASP A 694 12.33 -39.63 3.33
C ASP A 694 13.73 -40.29 3.17
N ASP A 695 14.81 -39.59 3.48
CA ASP A 695 16.18 -40.15 3.50
C ASP A 695 16.54 -40.82 4.85
N VAL A 696 15.91 -40.42 5.96
CA VAL A 696 16.20 -40.94 7.31
C VAL A 696 15.53 -42.29 7.59
N ASP A 697 14.33 -42.52 7.05
CA ASP A 697 13.67 -43.84 7.12
C ASP A 697 14.41 -44.85 6.23
N ARG A 698 14.77 -44.46 5.00
CA ARG A 698 15.58 -45.28 4.08
C ARG A 698 16.91 -45.72 4.70
N GLY A 699 17.60 -44.81 5.39
CA GLY A 699 18.86 -45.14 6.09
C GLY A 699 18.69 -46.15 7.23
N GLN A 700 17.52 -46.21 7.87
CA GLN A 700 17.22 -47.19 8.92
C GLN A 700 16.79 -48.55 8.36
N GLU A 701 16.09 -48.59 7.23
CA GLU A 701 15.79 -49.86 6.54
C GLU A 701 17.09 -50.54 6.03
N GLU A 702 18.04 -49.78 5.48
CA GLU A 702 19.33 -50.33 5.01
C GLU A 702 20.21 -50.87 6.16
N GLU A 703 20.21 -50.27 7.36
CA GLU A 703 20.92 -50.84 8.53
C GLU A 703 20.26 -52.14 9.05
N VAL A 704 18.95 -52.32 8.85
CA VAL A 704 18.23 -53.54 9.27
C VAL A 704 18.45 -54.71 8.29
N GLU A 705 18.57 -54.46 6.97
CA GLU A 705 19.01 -55.52 6.04
C GLU A 705 20.50 -55.88 6.19
N SER A 706 21.34 -54.91 6.55
CA SER A 706 22.78 -55.09 6.82
C SER A 706 23.07 -55.99 8.04
N SER A 707 22.15 -56.09 9.00
CA SER A 707 22.36 -56.76 10.30
C SER A 707 21.87 -58.22 10.37
N ARG A 708 21.88 -58.94 9.23
CA ARG A 708 21.50 -60.35 9.12
C ARG A 708 22.73 -61.27 9.09
N PRO A 709 22.92 -62.22 10.04
CA PRO A 709 24.13 -63.04 10.10
C PRO A 709 24.29 -64.00 8.90
N GLU A 710 25.49 -64.06 8.34
CA GLU A 710 25.91 -65.13 7.41
C GLU A 710 26.22 -66.41 8.20
N GLU A 711 25.68 -67.56 7.77
CA GLU A 711 26.10 -68.88 8.28
C GLU A 711 27.22 -69.44 7.37
N GLU A 712 28.30 -69.95 7.97
CA GLU A 712 29.52 -70.34 7.27
C GLU A 712 29.35 -71.53 6.31
N GLU A 713 30.00 -71.48 5.14
CA GLU A 713 30.11 -72.63 4.24
C GLU A 713 30.88 -73.79 4.89
N THR A 714 30.34 -75.01 4.80
CA THR A 714 31.15 -76.23 4.81
C THR A 714 30.82 -77.10 3.61
N ALA A 715 31.83 -77.37 2.78
CA ALA A 715 31.65 -77.93 1.45
C ALA A 715 31.47 -79.46 1.45
N ALA A 716 30.42 -79.95 0.78
CA ALA A 716 30.30 -81.34 0.36
C ALA A 716 29.69 -81.46 -1.05
N THR A 717 30.46 -82.03 -1.96
CA THR A 717 30.06 -82.36 -3.34
C THR A 717 28.80 -83.25 -3.40
N SER A 718 27.90 -83.01 -4.38
CA SER A 718 27.83 -83.82 -5.61
C SER A 718 26.46 -83.74 -6.34
N SER A 719 26.54 -83.56 -7.66
CA SER A 719 25.66 -84.17 -8.69
C SER A 719 24.13 -83.96 -8.72
N GLN A 720 23.73 -83.31 -9.82
CA GLN A 720 22.79 -83.84 -10.84
C GLN A 720 21.27 -83.58 -10.78
N VAL A 721 20.83 -82.72 -11.72
CA VAL A 721 19.98 -83.07 -12.89
C VAL A 721 18.56 -83.63 -12.64
N VAL A 722 17.56 -82.91 -13.20
CA VAL A 722 16.22 -83.47 -13.50
C VAL A 722 15.13 -82.39 -13.58
N THR A 723 14.87 -81.84 -14.77
CA THR A 723 13.74 -80.98 -15.11
C THR A 723 12.37 -81.68 -14.93
N SER A 724 11.27 -80.92 -14.84
CA SER A 724 10.32 -80.78 -15.98
C SER A 724 8.83 -80.47 -15.60
N VAL A 725 8.30 -79.42 -16.26
CA VAL A 725 7.10 -79.46 -17.12
C VAL A 725 5.66 -79.50 -16.50
N THR A 726 5.12 -78.29 -16.30
CA THR A 726 3.84 -77.72 -16.85
C THR A 726 2.41 -78.21 -16.50
N TYR A 727 1.49 -77.22 -16.57
CA TYR A 727 0.23 -77.12 -17.35
C TYR A 727 -1.13 -76.93 -16.62
N GLU A 728 -1.73 -75.78 -16.95
CA GLU A 728 -3.16 -75.49 -17.21
C GLU A 728 -4.22 -75.30 -16.10
N GLU A 729 -5.23 -74.51 -16.49
CA GLU A 729 -6.40 -74.01 -15.74
C GLU A 729 -7.63 -74.97 -15.96
N PRO A 730 -8.95 -74.63 -15.91
CA PRO A 730 -9.64 -73.37 -15.54
C PRO A 730 -10.95 -73.43 -14.69
N ILE A 731 -11.28 -72.25 -14.10
CA ILE A 731 -12.61 -71.58 -13.95
C ILE A 731 -13.85 -72.38 -13.44
N ILE A 732 -14.65 -71.82 -12.50
CA ILE A 732 -16.13 -71.65 -12.59
C ILE A 732 -16.82 -70.94 -11.36
N THR A 733 -17.49 -69.81 -11.64
CA THR A 733 -18.66 -69.15 -10.97
C THR A 733 -18.69 -68.64 -9.51
N THR A 734 -19.32 -67.45 -9.37
CA THR A 734 -19.98 -66.86 -8.17
C THR A 734 -21.53 -67.19 -8.22
N PRO A 735 -22.54 -66.67 -7.44
CA PRO A 735 -22.70 -65.34 -6.79
C PRO A 735 -23.42 -65.35 -5.38
N PRO A 736 -24.49 -64.57 -5.02
CA PRO A 736 -24.36 -63.40 -4.11
C PRO A 736 -25.42 -63.29 -2.98
N THR A 737 -25.43 -62.20 -2.17
CA THR A 737 -26.58 -61.25 -2.01
C THR A 737 -26.43 -60.15 -0.92
N LYS A 738 -27.05 -58.97 -1.18
CA LYS A 738 -27.68 -57.94 -0.27
C LYS A 738 -26.94 -57.48 1.01
N LYS A 739 -26.59 -56.20 1.24
CA LYS A 739 -27.35 -54.90 1.30
C LYS A 739 -28.14 -54.58 2.59
N SER A 740 -27.85 -53.38 3.13
CA SER A 740 -28.69 -52.43 3.92
C SER A 740 -28.90 -52.60 5.44
N GLY A 741 -29.04 -51.46 6.14
CA GLY A 741 -29.17 -51.30 7.61
C GLY A 741 -27.93 -50.63 8.22
N ILE A 742 -27.79 -49.30 8.28
CA ILE A 742 -28.54 -48.32 9.12
C ILE A 742 -28.56 -48.72 10.60
N PHE A 743 -27.75 -48.02 11.40
CA PHE A 743 -27.98 -47.85 12.85
C PHE A 743 -27.56 -46.44 13.28
N GLY A 744 -28.39 -45.83 14.13
CA GLY A 744 -28.03 -44.66 14.94
C GLY A 744 -27.96 -45.06 16.41
N PHE A 745 -28.30 -44.11 17.30
CA PHE A 745 -28.05 -44.13 18.76
C PHE A 745 -26.57 -43.95 19.12
N GLY A 746 -26.22 -43.36 20.27
CA GLY A 746 -27.09 -42.71 21.26
C GLY A 746 -26.46 -42.74 22.66
N PHE A 747 -26.45 -41.61 23.35
CA PHE A 747 -25.79 -41.46 24.65
C PHE A 747 -26.37 -42.39 25.73
N SER A 748 -25.50 -42.99 26.54
CA SER A 748 -25.84 -43.48 27.87
C SER A 748 -24.73 -43.13 28.87
N SER A 749 -25.05 -42.31 29.87
CA SER A 749 -24.10 -41.92 30.92
C SER A 749 -23.98 -43.00 31.98
N LEU A 750 -22.78 -43.24 32.53
CA LEU A 750 -22.61 -44.06 33.73
C LEU A 750 -21.69 -43.38 34.77
N LYS A 751 -22.29 -43.04 35.92
CA LYS A 751 -21.60 -42.44 37.08
C LYS A 751 -20.88 -43.53 37.88
N LYS A 752 -19.62 -43.29 38.27
CA LYS A 752 -19.05 -43.64 39.60
C LYS A 752 -17.61 -43.10 39.76
N LYS A 753 -17.03 -42.90 40.95
CA LYS A 753 -17.47 -42.20 42.18
C LYS A 753 -16.34 -42.33 43.25
N LYS A 754 -15.64 -41.21 43.52
CA LYS A 754 -14.81 -40.93 44.72
C LYS A 754 -13.57 -41.79 45.01
N SER A 755 -12.72 -41.17 45.84
CA SER A 755 -11.48 -41.63 46.48
C SER A 755 -10.22 -41.36 45.63
N ARG A 756 -9.18 -40.68 46.16
CA ARG A 756 -8.96 -40.28 47.57
C ARG A 756 -8.62 -38.80 47.70
#